data_AF-A0A9Q8SI00-F1
#
_entry.id   AF-A0A9Q8SI00-F1
#
_cell.length_a   1.000
_cell.length_b   1.000
_cell.length_c   1.000
_cell.angle_alpha   90.00
_cell.angle_beta   90.00
_cell.angle_gamma   90.00
#
_symmetry.space_group_name_H-M   'P 1'
#
loop_
_entity.id
_entity.type
_entity.pdbx_description
1 polymer ?
#
loop_
_entity_poly.entity_id
_entity_poly.type
_entity_poly.pdbx_seq_one_letter_code
_entity_poly.pdbx_strand_id
1 'polypeptide(L)'
;MSDPQANEAEKNIEIWKVKKLIKRLEAARGNGTSMISLIIPPKDQISRAAKMLAEEYGTASNIKSRVNRQSVLSAITSTQQRLKLYNKVPPNGLVVYCGEILTQEGKERKVNIDFEPFKPINTSLYLCDNKFHTEALAELLESDQKFGFIIMDGNGALFGTLSGNTREVVHKFSVDLPKKHGRGGQSALRFARLREEKRHNYVRKVAELAVQNFITNDKPNVAGLILAGSADFKTDLNASDLFDNRLATKVIKVVDVSYGGENGFNQAIELSSETLGNVKFIQEKKLIGKYFEEISQDTGRVCYGIEDTLKALELGAVEVLIVFENLEITRWKLKDSQGTEHLLHTTKQQETGDRAIFMDKETGQEMEVVTQESFLEWIAEHYKDFGTNLEFVSDRSTEGNQFVKGFGGIGGILRYKVNFEQLAEVDDDDDYYDASQPAPAPKPNVAHQLLADRSPMSPAHLTHQVARPSPLRQRTLKSAANANFNMRPLLLNTLRRGFATQNASSSVEAGIAHVLHTSKEIPDHLSPTPSHLLNLLFADIFTSSADYPPKYPPSSGPASPLPQGHHLAYFPLQSPPSWLMPDGTDPDHCPGAPFTRRLWAGGEVRFREGWEDVLRLDGRRVGCVESVEDVRAEKGRVWVELWRRYGASSAAGRGESGPAVEERRTLAFLPDVDVSGPARRSLKAPHKPTASLTLTPTQNLLTNFSALTYNAHAIHLDPAWAAQEGHPATLVHGPLSLALVLAFLNRQGKGQSVRWYGYRNLAPLYCGREMTLCLREKEASEGERKWDVWIEGDDGGMAVKGTATTVDGV
;
A
#
# COMPACT_ATOMS: atom_id res chain seq x y z
N MET A 1 -13.96 35.82 -20.44
CA MET A 1 -14.42 35.55 -19.06
C MET A 1 -13.35 34.67 -18.44
N SER A 2 -12.85 35.00 -17.25
CA SER A 2 -11.85 34.17 -16.56
C SER A 2 -12.53 32.96 -15.92
N ASP A 3 -11.85 31.81 -15.94
CA ASP A 3 -12.37 30.60 -15.31
C ASP A 3 -12.38 30.72 -13.78
N PRO A 4 -13.45 30.28 -13.09
CA PRO A 4 -13.53 30.33 -11.63
C PRO A 4 -12.39 29.59 -10.92
N GLN A 5 -11.86 28.52 -11.53
CA GLN A 5 -10.79 27.70 -10.94
C GLN A 5 -9.42 28.41 -10.90
N ALA A 6 -9.09 29.23 -11.90
CA ALA A 6 -7.81 29.95 -11.93
C ALA A 6 -7.64 30.87 -10.70
N ASN A 7 -8.75 31.50 -10.29
CA ASN A 7 -8.82 32.38 -9.12
C ASN A 7 -8.72 31.61 -7.77
N GLU A 8 -8.93 30.29 -7.77
CA GLU A 8 -8.71 29.44 -6.59
C GLU A 8 -7.23 29.03 -6.46
N ALA A 9 -6.58 28.68 -7.58
CA ALA A 9 -5.14 28.38 -7.63
C ALA A 9 -4.28 29.61 -7.23
N GLU A 10 -4.56 30.80 -7.79
CA GLU A 10 -3.88 32.05 -7.40
C GLU A 10 -4.02 32.33 -5.89
N LYS A 11 -5.21 32.11 -5.35
CA LYS A 11 -5.49 32.26 -3.91
C LYS A 11 -4.76 31.21 -3.06
N ASN A 12 -4.53 30.00 -3.57
CA ASN A 12 -3.72 28.98 -2.91
C ASN A 12 -2.23 29.38 -2.87
N ILE A 13 -1.71 29.98 -3.94
CA ILE A 13 -0.34 30.53 -3.99
C ILE A 13 -0.15 31.66 -2.95
N GLU A 14 -1.08 32.60 -2.85
CA GLU A 14 -1.01 33.67 -1.83
C GLU A 14 -1.15 33.13 -0.40
N ILE A 15 -2.01 32.12 -0.18
CA ILE A 15 -2.09 31.39 1.10
C ILE A 15 -0.75 30.72 1.45
N TRP A 16 -0.06 30.13 0.47
CA TRP A 16 1.27 29.52 0.66
C TRP A 16 2.34 30.58 0.96
N LYS A 17 2.36 31.72 0.26
CA LYS A 17 3.26 32.85 0.56
C LYS A 17 3.08 33.33 2.01
N VAL A 18 1.84 33.51 2.46
CA VAL A 18 1.53 33.91 3.85
C VAL A 18 1.95 32.84 4.87
N LYS A 19 1.71 31.54 4.60
CA LYS A 19 2.23 30.44 5.45
C LYS A 19 3.75 30.47 5.59
N LYS A 20 4.47 30.63 4.47
CA LYS A 20 5.95 30.66 4.46
C LYS A 20 6.49 31.92 5.14
N LEU A 21 5.81 33.05 5.01
CA LEU A 21 6.10 34.28 5.74
C LEU A 21 5.91 34.09 7.25
N ILE A 22 4.80 33.51 7.73
CA ILE A 22 4.58 33.21 9.15
C ILE A 22 5.71 32.31 9.69
N LYS A 23 6.04 31.22 9.00
CA LYS A 23 7.14 30.30 9.36
C LYS A 23 8.50 31.01 9.45
N ARG A 24 8.76 32.02 8.60
CA ARG A 24 9.94 32.91 8.68
C ARG A 24 9.89 33.89 9.86
N LEU A 25 8.72 34.46 10.17
CA LEU A 25 8.51 35.43 11.25
C LEU A 25 8.59 34.79 12.65
N GLU A 26 8.09 33.57 12.82
CA GLU A 26 8.11 32.84 14.10
C GLU A 26 9.50 32.29 14.46
N ALA A 27 10.29 31.95 13.45
CA ALA A 27 11.69 31.58 13.58
C ALA A 27 12.60 32.79 13.91
N ALA A 28 12.18 34.01 13.56
CA ALA A 28 12.95 35.22 13.81
C ALA A 28 12.93 35.62 15.29
N ARG A 29 14.11 35.97 15.83
CA ARG A 29 14.28 36.45 17.20
C ARG A 29 15.13 37.72 17.24
N GLY A 30 14.69 38.68 18.04
CA GLY A 30 15.37 39.94 18.30
C GLY A 30 16.12 39.93 19.64
N ASN A 31 17.23 40.67 19.70
CA ASN A 31 18.00 40.87 20.94
C ASN A 31 17.34 41.94 21.81
N GLY A 32 16.29 41.56 22.54
CA GLY A 32 15.50 42.45 23.40
C GLY A 32 14.14 42.78 22.82
N THR A 33 13.54 43.89 23.25
CA THR A 33 12.14 44.25 22.92
C THR A 33 12.08 45.14 21.68
N SER A 34 12.57 44.64 20.54
CA SER A 34 12.75 45.42 19.30
C SER A 34 11.85 44.98 18.14
N MET A 35 10.96 44.01 18.35
CA MET A 35 10.15 43.39 17.30
C MET A 35 8.71 43.94 17.34
N ILE A 36 8.40 44.86 16.44
CA ILE A 36 7.07 45.48 16.31
C ILE A 36 6.20 44.64 15.39
N SER A 37 5.03 44.26 15.90
CA SER A 37 3.93 43.65 15.14
C SER A 37 2.76 44.63 15.15
N LEU A 38 2.36 45.11 13.97
CA LEU A 38 1.28 46.08 13.80
C LEU A 38 0.25 45.56 12.78
N ILE A 39 -1.01 45.47 13.20
CA ILE A 39 -2.14 45.01 12.39
C ILE A 39 -3.26 46.05 12.48
N ILE A 40 -3.66 46.56 11.33
CA ILE A 40 -4.69 47.59 11.18
C ILE A 40 -5.89 46.99 10.41
N PRO A 41 -7.09 46.91 11.03
CA PRO A 41 -8.25 46.36 10.37
C PRO A 41 -8.78 47.30 9.26
N PRO A 42 -9.46 46.77 8.23
CA PRO A 42 -9.99 47.60 7.16
C PRO A 42 -11.05 48.56 7.70
N LYS A 43 -11.12 49.74 7.08
CA LYS A 43 -11.93 50.92 7.46
C LYS A 43 -11.39 51.77 8.62
N ASP A 44 -10.36 51.34 9.35
CA ASP A 44 -9.66 52.25 10.28
C ASP A 44 -8.81 53.28 9.52
N GLN A 45 -8.30 54.30 10.22
CA GLN A 45 -7.52 55.39 9.64
C GLN A 45 -6.03 55.26 9.95
N ILE A 46 -5.18 55.41 8.93
CA ILE A 46 -3.72 55.39 9.08
C ILE A 46 -3.21 56.50 10.01
N SER A 47 -3.88 57.65 10.03
CA SER A 47 -3.63 58.75 10.97
C SER A 47 -3.69 58.32 12.45
N ARG A 48 -4.58 57.39 12.80
CA ARG A 48 -4.72 56.84 14.16
C ARG A 48 -3.50 56.02 14.57
N ALA A 49 -3.09 55.09 13.70
CA ALA A 49 -1.89 54.28 13.92
C ALA A 49 -0.61 55.12 13.93
N ALA A 50 -0.51 56.13 13.05
CA ALA A 50 0.62 57.05 13.02
C ALA A 50 0.73 57.90 14.31
N LYS A 51 -0.41 58.36 14.87
CA LYS A 51 -0.46 59.09 16.15
C LYS A 51 -0.01 58.18 17.31
N MET A 52 -0.53 56.96 17.37
CA MET A 52 -0.14 55.96 18.37
C MET A 52 1.37 55.67 18.32
N LEU A 53 1.94 55.45 17.13
CA LEU A 53 3.39 55.24 16.96
C LEU A 53 4.24 56.47 17.37
N ALA A 54 3.69 57.68 17.35
CA ALA A 54 4.39 58.88 17.83
C ALA A 54 4.34 59.01 19.36
N GLU A 55 3.21 58.63 19.98
CA GLU A 55 3.07 58.56 21.45
C GLU A 55 3.97 57.46 22.04
N GLU A 56 4.03 56.31 21.38
CA GLU A 56 4.95 55.21 21.71
C GLU A 56 6.43 55.59 21.57
N TYR A 57 6.80 56.34 20.51
CA TYR A 57 8.16 56.87 20.36
C TYR A 57 8.56 57.78 21.54
N GLY A 58 7.64 58.65 21.98
CA GLY A 58 7.82 59.49 23.16
C GLY A 58 8.02 58.68 24.44
N THR A 59 7.19 57.66 24.65
CA THR A 59 7.30 56.73 25.79
C THR A 59 8.64 55.99 25.78
N ALA A 60 9.04 55.44 24.64
CA ALA A 60 10.28 54.68 24.45
C ALA A 60 11.55 55.48 24.74
N SER A 61 11.56 56.81 24.56
CA SER A 61 12.72 57.65 24.88
C SER A 61 13.15 57.58 26.36
N ASN A 62 12.23 57.21 27.26
CA ASN A 62 12.47 57.08 28.70
C ASN A 62 13.11 55.74 29.10
N ILE A 63 13.33 54.81 28.17
CA ILE A 63 13.97 53.51 28.43
C ILE A 63 15.42 53.74 28.92
N LYS A 64 15.74 53.22 30.11
CA LYS A 64 17.04 53.42 30.78
C LYS A 64 18.21 52.69 30.09
N SER A 65 17.95 51.55 29.46
CA SER A 65 18.98 50.81 28.72
C SER A 65 19.27 51.49 27.38
N ARG A 66 20.49 52.02 27.21
CA ARG A 66 20.91 52.73 25.98
C ARG A 66 20.70 51.90 24.71
N VAL A 67 21.02 50.60 24.77
CA VAL A 67 20.93 49.68 23.63
C VAL A 67 19.47 49.39 23.28
N ASN A 68 18.68 48.88 24.24
CA ASN A 68 17.27 48.55 24.00
C ASN A 68 16.47 49.79 23.58
N ARG A 69 16.75 50.97 24.15
CA ARG A 69 16.14 52.23 23.70
C ARG A 69 16.44 52.51 22.23
N GLN A 70 17.69 52.36 21.79
CA GLN A 70 18.08 52.63 20.41
C GLN A 70 17.36 51.71 19.43
N SER A 71 17.28 50.41 19.72
CA SER A 71 16.56 49.44 18.87
C SER A 71 15.05 49.65 18.86
N VAL A 72 14.42 49.99 19.99
CA VAL A 72 12.99 50.34 20.02
C VAL A 72 12.71 51.58 19.17
N LEU A 73 13.48 52.67 19.34
CA LEU A 73 13.30 53.89 18.54
C LEU A 73 13.59 53.66 17.06
N SER A 74 14.57 52.81 16.73
CA SER A 74 14.90 52.37 15.36
C SER A 74 13.73 51.60 14.73
N ALA A 75 13.15 50.65 15.45
CA ALA A 75 11.99 49.87 14.99
C ALA A 75 10.77 50.78 14.78
N ILE A 76 10.39 51.61 15.76
CA ILE A 76 9.24 52.53 15.65
C ILE A 76 9.43 53.51 14.47
N THR A 77 10.63 54.05 14.28
CA THR A 77 10.95 54.92 13.13
C THR A 77 10.75 54.18 11.80
N SER A 78 11.17 52.93 11.73
CA SER A 78 11.03 52.09 10.54
C SER A 78 9.54 51.80 10.24
N THR A 79 8.75 51.45 11.26
CA THR A 79 7.28 51.27 11.14
C THR A 79 6.60 52.56 10.67
N GLN A 80 6.96 53.72 11.23
CA GLN A 80 6.45 55.02 10.79
C GLN A 80 6.83 55.36 9.34
N GLN A 81 8.02 54.95 8.88
CA GLN A 81 8.44 55.14 7.48
C GLN A 81 7.66 54.23 6.52
N ARG A 82 7.44 52.96 6.88
CA ARG A 82 6.57 52.04 6.12
C ARG A 82 5.15 52.56 6.02
N LEU A 83 4.57 52.97 7.14
CA LEU A 83 3.18 53.43 7.22
C LEU A 83 2.90 54.67 6.35
N LYS A 84 3.91 55.51 6.09
CA LYS A 84 3.82 56.68 5.18
C LYS A 84 3.68 56.32 3.69
N LEU A 85 3.94 55.08 3.29
CA LEU A 85 3.73 54.61 1.91
C LEU A 85 2.25 54.45 1.58
N TYR A 86 1.40 54.30 2.60
CA TYR A 86 -0.03 54.02 2.46
C TYR A 86 -0.86 55.28 2.77
N ASN A 87 -1.60 55.78 1.77
CA ASN A 87 -2.52 56.92 1.94
C ASN A 87 -3.82 56.54 2.68
N LYS A 88 -4.21 55.27 2.63
CA LYS A 88 -5.42 54.70 3.27
C LYS A 88 -5.17 53.22 3.55
N VAL A 89 -5.81 52.66 4.57
CA VAL A 89 -5.79 51.21 4.84
C VAL A 89 -6.41 50.47 3.63
N PRO A 90 -5.75 49.43 3.08
CA PRO A 90 -6.28 48.58 2.02
C PRO A 90 -7.60 47.87 2.39
N PRO A 91 -8.40 47.39 1.42
CA PRO A 91 -9.73 46.83 1.67
C PRO A 91 -9.78 45.61 2.61
N ASN A 92 -8.71 44.82 2.72
CA ASN A 92 -8.60 43.70 3.66
C ASN A 92 -7.86 44.05 4.98
N GLY A 93 -7.29 45.25 5.09
CA GLY A 93 -6.46 45.67 6.23
C GLY A 93 -5.00 45.89 5.83
N LEU A 94 -4.15 46.18 6.81
CA LEU A 94 -2.70 46.31 6.63
C LEU A 94 -1.95 45.59 7.75
N VAL A 95 -0.95 44.80 7.39
CA VAL A 95 -0.04 44.15 8.33
C VAL A 95 1.38 44.68 8.13
N VAL A 96 2.05 45.06 9.21
CA VAL A 96 3.42 45.57 9.21
C VAL A 96 4.23 44.90 10.33
N TYR A 97 5.34 44.28 9.94
CA TYR A 97 6.35 43.71 10.82
C TYR A 97 7.68 44.46 10.65
N CYS A 98 8.16 45.07 11.73
CA CYS A 98 9.40 45.87 11.73
C CYS A 98 10.27 45.49 12.93
N GLY A 99 11.54 45.18 12.72
CA GLY A 99 12.45 44.82 13.80
C GLY A 99 13.90 44.57 13.38
N GLU A 100 14.73 44.24 14.35
CA GLU A 100 16.17 43.99 14.17
C GLU A 100 16.47 42.56 14.66
N ILE A 101 16.74 41.65 13.71
CA ILE A 101 16.89 40.21 13.97
C ILE A 101 18.35 39.80 13.95
N LEU A 102 18.71 38.77 14.72
CA LEU A 102 20.03 38.17 14.65
C LEU A 102 20.06 37.11 13.54
N THR A 103 21.00 37.22 12.60
CA THR A 103 21.26 36.20 11.58
C THR A 103 22.12 35.06 12.14
N GLN A 104 22.21 33.93 11.43
CA GLN A 104 23.06 32.80 11.84
C GLN A 104 24.56 33.15 11.92
N GLU A 105 25.01 34.16 11.17
CA GLU A 105 26.37 34.72 11.24
C GLU A 105 26.60 35.67 12.43
N GLY A 106 25.60 35.86 13.31
CA GLY A 106 25.65 36.83 14.40
C GLY A 106 25.54 38.30 13.98
N LYS A 107 25.34 38.59 12.69
CA LYS A 107 25.10 39.95 12.17
C LYS A 107 23.65 40.36 12.41
N GLU A 108 23.42 41.60 12.82
CA GLU A 108 22.07 42.17 12.96
C GLU A 108 21.51 42.58 11.60
N ARG A 109 20.31 42.07 11.24
CA ARG A 109 19.61 42.41 10.00
C ARG A 109 18.30 43.11 10.32
N LYS A 110 18.06 44.28 9.71
CA LYS A 110 16.76 44.94 9.80
C LYS A 110 15.74 44.23 8.91
N VAL A 111 14.58 43.93 9.47
CA VAL A 111 13.43 43.34 8.77
C VAL A 111 12.31 44.36 8.77
N ASN A 112 11.84 44.72 7.58
CA ASN A 112 10.68 45.58 7.36
C ASN A 112 9.81 44.88 6.31
N ILE A 113 8.63 44.41 6.70
CA ILE A 113 7.70 43.69 5.84
C ILE A 113 6.32 44.32 6.03
N ASP A 114 5.73 44.81 4.95
CA ASP A 114 4.40 45.43 4.93
C ASP A 114 3.58 44.87 3.76
N PHE A 115 2.35 44.42 4.03
CA PHE A 115 1.49 43.78 3.02
C PHE A 115 -0.01 43.85 3.35
N GLU A 116 -0.85 43.72 2.33
CA GLU A 116 -2.30 43.50 2.46
C GLU A 116 -2.61 41.99 2.60
N PRO A 117 -3.38 41.55 3.60
CA PRO A 117 -3.75 40.14 3.75
C PRO A 117 -4.80 39.67 2.72
N PHE A 118 -4.78 38.40 2.36
CA PHE A 118 -5.71 37.76 1.40
C PHE A 118 -7.16 37.60 1.90
N LYS A 119 -7.44 37.93 3.16
CA LYS A 119 -8.76 37.93 3.82
C LYS A 119 -8.85 39.17 4.73
N PRO A 120 -10.02 39.84 4.84
CA PRO A 120 -10.23 40.94 5.79
C PRO A 120 -9.93 40.57 7.25
N ILE A 121 -8.96 41.25 7.87
CA ILE A 121 -8.63 41.07 9.30
C ILE A 121 -9.50 41.98 10.17
N ASN A 122 -10.27 41.42 11.11
CA ASN A 122 -11.10 42.22 12.03
C ASN A 122 -10.39 42.59 13.36
N THR A 123 -9.22 42.01 13.63
CA THR A 123 -8.40 42.31 14.80
C THR A 123 -7.49 43.53 14.57
N SER A 124 -7.35 44.37 15.60
CA SER A 124 -6.32 45.41 15.66
C SER A 124 -5.30 45.03 16.71
N LEU A 125 -4.02 45.07 16.35
CA LEU A 125 -2.93 44.63 17.22
C LEU A 125 -1.74 45.57 17.07
N TYR A 126 -1.13 45.94 18.19
CA TYR A 126 0.18 46.57 18.25
C TYR A 126 0.91 45.99 19.47
N LEU A 127 2.04 45.33 19.22
CA LEU A 127 2.89 44.73 20.24
C LEU A 127 4.36 44.95 19.88
N CYS A 128 5.20 45.12 20.91
CA CYS A 128 6.65 45.26 20.79
C CYS A 128 7.33 44.28 21.77
N ASP A 129 7.88 43.17 21.25
CA ASP A 129 8.43 42.05 22.03
C ASP A 129 9.80 41.59 21.45
N ASN A 130 10.31 40.43 21.87
CA ASN A 130 11.49 39.76 21.29
C ASN A 130 11.19 38.86 20.08
N LYS A 131 9.91 38.72 19.72
CA LYS A 131 9.40 37.92 18.61
C LYS A 131 8.36 38.72 17.82
N PHE A 132 8.06 38.28 16.61
CA PHE A 132 6.86 38.72 15.92
C PHE A 132 5.61 37.96 16.41
N HIS A 133 4.46 38.63 16.34
CA HIS A 133 3.15 38.09 16.70
C HIS A 133 2.35 37.78 15.44
N THR A 134 2.22 36.48 15.14
CA THR A 134 1.59 35.91 13.95
C THR A 134 0.20 35.34 14.21
N GLU A 135 -0.29 35.39 15.45
CA GLU A 135 -1.49 34.67 15.90
C GLU A 135 -2.74 35.09 15.10
N ALA A 136 -2.90 36.39 14.80
CA ALA A 136 -4.00 36.91 13.97
C ALA A 136 -3.89 36.58 12.47
N LEU A 137 -2.71 36.20 11.96
CA LEU A 137 -2.56 35.67 10.61
C LEU A 137 -2.85 34.16 10.55
N ALA A 138 -2.55 33.43 11.63
CA ALA A 138 -2.89 32.01 11.74
C ALA A 138 -4.41 31.79 11.69
N GLU A 139 -5.20 32.64 12.35
CA GLU A 139 -6.68 32.61 12.31
C GLU A 139 -7.25 32.70 10.87
N LEU A 140 -6.60 33.48 9.98
CA LEU A 140 -6.99 33.54 8.57
C LEU A 140 -6.73 32.24 7.80
N LEU A 141 -5.76 31.45 8.26
CA LEU A 141 -5.36 30.18 7.64
C LEU A 141 -6.16 28.99 8.19
N GLU A 142 -6.60 29.02 9.44
CA GLU A 142 -7.45 27.97 10.02
C GLU A 142 -8.83 27.87 9.37
N SER A 143 -9.31 28.96 8.75
CA SER A 143 -10.61 29.03 8.07
C SER A 143 -10.60 28.40 6.67
N ASP A 144 -10.14 27.14 6.58
CA ASP A 144 -10.59 26.14 5.61
C ASP A 144 -11.96 25.56 6.08
N GLN A 145 -12.74 24.98 5.16
CA GLN A 145 -14.07 24.45 5.52
C GLN A 145 -13.95 23.09 6.24
N LYS A 146 -14.20 23.07 7.56
CA LYS A 146 -14.28 21.84 8.36
C LYS A 146 -15.60 21.11 8.08
N PHE A 147 -15.53 19.90 7.53
CA PHE A 147 -16.67 19.01 7.29
C PHE A 147 -16.73 17.90 8.33
N GLY A 148 -17.93 17.54 8.77
CA GLY A 148 -18.16 16.43 9.70
C GLY A 148 -18.51 15.13 8.98
N PHE A 149 -18.14 14.00 9.57
CA PHE A 149 -18.49 12.67 9.10
C PHE A 149 -19.04 11.83 10.26
N ILE A 150 -20.17 11.17 10.05
CA ILE A 150 -20.69 10.13 10.94
C ILE A 150 -20.67 8.81 10.16
N ILE A 151 -19.88 7.84 10.62
CA ILE A 151 -19.83 6.50 10.03
C ILE A 151 -20.54 5.55 10.98
N MET A 152 -21.69 5.03 10.56
CA MET A 152 -22.50 4.05 11.31
C MET A 152 -22.25 2.64 10.79
N ASP A 153 -22.09 1.68 11.70
CA ASP A 153 -21.98 0.25 11.37
C ASP A 153 -22.65 -0.60 12.46
N GLY A 154 -23.04 -1.83 12.10
CA GLY A 154 -23.66 -2.76 13.05
C GLY A 154 -22.82 -3.12 14.29
N ASN A 155 -21.52 -2.76 14.30
CA ASN A 155 -20.59 -2.99 15.42
C ASN A 155 -20.18 -1.70 16.18
N GLY A 156 -20.61 -0.50 15.75
CA GLY A 156 -20.17 0.77 16.36
C GLY A 156 -20.39 2.01 15.50
N ALA A 157 -20.00 3.19 16.00
CA ALA A 157 -20.01 4.44 15.24
C ALA A 157 -18.69 5.22 15.41
N LEU A 158 -18.33 5.99 14.38
CA LEU A 158 -17.20 6.92 14.37
C LEU A 158 -17.66 8.31 13.95
N PHE A 159 -17.18 9.33 14.67
CA PHE A 159 -17.31 10.74 14.36
C PHE A 159 -15.94 11.26 13.94
N GLY A 160 -15.84 11.69 12.69
CA GLY A 160 -14.63 12.25 12.11
C GLY A 160 -14.86 13.67 11.60
N THR A 161 -13.78 14.40 11.37
CA THR A 161 -13.81 15.66 10.63
C THR A 161 -12.70 15.72 9.59
N LEU A 162 -12.94 16.48 8.53
CA LEU A 162 -11.99 16.76 7.46
C LEU A 162 -11.91 18.27 7.29
N SER A 163 -10.71 18.87 7.41
CA SER A 163 -10.51 20.30 7.23
C SER A 163 -9.30 20.53 6.33
N GLY A 164 -9.51 21.08 5.13
CA GLY A 164 -8.44 21.31 4.15
C GLY A 164 -7.69 20.03 3.77
N ASN A 165 -6.52 19.82 4.40
CA ASN A 165 -5.70 18.61 4.33
C ASN A 165 -5.31 18.11 5.74
N THR A 166 -6.31 17.94 6.61
CA THR A 166 -6.24 17.11 7.83
C THR A 166 -7.54 16.31 7.98
N ARG A 167 -7.40 15.00 8.23
CA ARG A 167 -8.48 14.14 8.76
C ARG A 167 -8.27 13.96 10.26
N GLU A 168 -9.33 14.03 11.04
CA GLU A 168 -9.30 13.91 12.51
C GLU A 168 -10.42 12.95 12.95
N VAL A 169 -10.11 11.98 13.81
CA VAL A 169 -11.11 11.10 14.43
C VAL A 169 -11.44 11.66 15.80
N VAL A 170 -12.57 12.37 15.90
CA VAL A 170 -12.99 13.10 17.11
C VAL A 170 -13.50 12.15 18.18
N HIS A 171 -14.31 11.15 17.80
CA HIS A 171 -14.87 10.18 18.74
C HIS A 171 -15.18 8.84 18.06
N LYS A 172 -15.01 7.71 18.75
CA LYS A 172 -15.42 6.38 18.28
C LYS A 172 -15.90 5.50 19.42
N PHE A 173 -16.98 4.74 19.21
CA PHE A 173 -17.50 3.78 20.19
C PHE A 173 -18.09 2.52 19.53
N SER A 174 -17.99 1.38 20.21
CA SER A 174 -18.51 0.09 19.75
C SER A 174 -19.87 -0.25 20.38
N VAL A 175 -20.63 -1.12 19.71
CA VAL A 175 -21.96 -1.61 20.13
C VAL A 175 -22.16 -3.06 19.70
N ASP A 176 -22.67 -3.91 20.58
CA ASP A 176 -23.11 -5.28 20.25
C ASP A 176 -24.64 -5.34 20.07
N LEU A 177 -25.08 -5.31 18.80
CA LEU A 177 -26.49 -5.36 18.40
C LEU A 177 -26.97 -6.82 18.21
N PRO A 178 -28.18 -7.21 18.69
CA PRO A 178 -28.67 -8.57 18.55
C PRO A 178 -28.87 -8.97 17.09
N LYS A 179 -28.22 -10.05 16.65
CA LYS A 179 -28.29 -10.47 15.24
C LYS A 179 -29.70 -10.96 14.85
N LYS A 180 -29.96 -10.96 13.54
CA LYS A 180 -31.22 -11.49 12.97
C LYS A 180 -31.18 -13.03 13.07
N HIS A 181 -32.17 -13.62 13.75
CA HIS A 181 -32.24 -15.06 13.98
C HIS A 181 -33.58 -15.61 13.51
N GLY A 182 -33.57 -16.58 12.59
CA GLY A 182 -34.79 -17.27 12.12
C GLY A 182 -35.21 -18.47 12.99
N ARG A 183 -34.34 -18.95 13.89
CA ARG A 183 -34.64 -20.04 14.83
C ARG A 183 -35.08 -19.44 16.17
N GLY A 184 -36.39 -19.46 16.44
CA GLY A 184 -36.94 -18.91 17.67
C GLY A 184 -38.36 -19.36 18.06
N GLY A 185 -39.10 -20.03 17.17
CA GLY A 185 -40.49 -20.45 17.44
C GLY A 185 -41.37 -19.30 17.89
N GLN A 186 -42.22 -19.52 18.90
CA GLN A 186 -43.07 -18.49 19.51
C GLN A 186 -42.27 -17.28 20.05
N SER A 187 -41.03 -17.49 20.49
CA SER A 187 -40.16 -16.42 21.02
C SER A 187 -39.56 -15.52 19.93
N ALA A 188 -39.69 -15.86 18.64
CA ALA A 188 -39.10 -15.11 17.53
C ALA A 188 -39.55 -13.63 17.51
N LEU A 189 -40.83 -13.35 17.79
CA LEU A 189 -41.36 -11.97 17.82
C LEU A 189 -40.75 -11.15 18.97
N ARG A 190 -40.51 -11.77 20.14
CA ARG A 190 -39.83 -11.11 21.26
C ARG A 190 -38.38 -10.77 20.92
N PHE A 191 -37.66 -11.68 20.27
CA PHE A 191 -36.30 -11.43 19.78
C PHE A 191 -36.24 -10.47 18.58
N ALA A 192 -37.37 -10.22 17.91
CA ALA A 192 -37.49 -9.12 16.93
C ALA A 192 -37.62 -7.77 17.65
N ARG A 193 -38.59 -7.62 18.57
CA ARG A 193 -38.80 -6.37 19.32
C ARG A 193 -37.54 -5.93 20.05
N LEU A 194 -36.88 -6.83 20.79
CA LEU A 194 -35.65 -6.54 21.55
C LEU A 194 -34.47 -6.09 20.65
N ARG A 195 -34.47 -6.46 19.37
CA ARG A 195 -33.47 -5.99 18.40
C ARG A 195 -33.77 -4.57 17.95
N GLU A 196 -34.99 -4.29 17.51
CA GLU A 196 -35.36 -2.96 17.03
C GLU A 196 -35.29 -1.92 18.15
N GLU A 197 -35.63 -2.30 19.38
CA GLU A 197 -35.42 -1.51 20.60
C GLU A 197 -33.93 -1.16 20.81
N LYS A 198 -33.02 -2.13 20.68
CA LYS A 198 -31.57 -1.87 20.72
C LYS A 198 -31.05 -1.08 19.53
N ARG A 199 -31.62 -1.23 18.32
CA ARG A 199 -31.27 -0.42 17.14
C ARG A 199 -31.68 1.04 17.35
N HIS A 200 -32.91 1.29 17.82
CA HIS A 200 -33.41 2.62 18.14
C HIS A 200 -32.57 3.30 19.23
N ASN A 201 -32.19 2.59 20.30
CA ASN A 201 -31.32 3.11 21.35
C ASN A 201 -29.88 3.40 20.83
N TYR A 202 -29.39 2.67 19.83
CA TYR A 202 -28.13 2.97 19.16
C TYR A 202 -28.23 4.23 18.28
N VAL A 203 -29.27 4.36 17.46
CA VAL A 203 -29.54 5.56 16.65
C VAL A 203 -29.63 6.81 17.55
N ARG A 204 -30.36 6.71 18.68
CA ARG A 204 -30.44 7.78 19.68
C ARG A 204 -29.07 8.19 20.22
N LYS A 205 -28.25 7.21 20.65
CA LYS A 205 -26.90 7.49 21.16
C LYS A 205 -26.00 8.13 20.10
N VAL A 206 -26.14 7.76 18.82
CA VAL A 206 -25.40 8.41 17.72
C VAL A 206 -25.86 9.85 17.52
N ALA A 207 -27.16 10.14 17.58
CA ALA A 207 -27.69 11.50 17.50
C ALA A 207 -27.25 12.39 18.68
N GLU A 208 -27.31 11.89 19.91
CA GLU A 208 -26.85 12.57 21.12
C GLU A 208 -25.34 12.92 21.03
N LEU A 209 -24.52 11.98 20.56
CA LEU A 209 -23.08 12.21 20.36
C LEU A 209 -22.78 13.11 19.16
N ALA A 210 -23.62 13.12 18.11
CA ALA A 210 -23.48 14.07 17.01
C ALA A 210 -23.63 15.53 17.48
N VAL A 211 -24.61 15.79 18.36
CA VAL A 211 -24.79 17.10 19.00
C VAL A 211 -23.56 17.48 19.83
N GLN A 212 -23.05 16.57 20.67
CA GLN A 212 -21.91 16.84 21.54
C GLN A 212 -20.60 17.13 20.79
N ASN A 213 -20.40 16.57 19.59
CA ASN A 213 -19.16 16.74 18.81
C ASN A 213 -19.27 17.83 17.74
N PHE A 214 -20.44 18.03 17.13
CA PHE A 214 -20.62 18.94 15.98
C PHE A 214 -21.39 20.23 16.28
N ILE A 215 -21.87 20.45 17.50
CA ILE A 215 -22.45 21.73 17.93
C ILE A 215 -21.57 22.33 19.03
N THR A 216 -21.28 23.62 18.91
CA THR A 216 -20.50 24.38 19.89
C THR A 216 -21.07 25.80 19.98
N ASN A 217 -21.34 26.29 21.19
CA ASN A 217 -22.03 27.57 21.41
C ASN A 217 -23.34 27.70 20.60
N ASP A 218 -24.17 26.66 20.67
CA ASP A 218 -25.46 26.47 19.98
C ASP A 218 -25.46 26.53 18.43
N LYS A 219 -24.28 26.57 17.80
CA LYS A 219 -24.11 26.58 16.34
C LYS A 219 -23.35 25.33 15.88
N PRO A 220 -23.66 24.76 14.70
CA PRO A 220 -22.82 23.74 14.10
C PRO A 220 -21.38 24.24 13.88
N ASN A 221 -20.39 23.48 14.33
CA ASN A 221 -18.96 23.79 14.17
C ASN A 221 -18.38 23.29 12.83
N VAL A 222 -19.22 22.65 12.00
CA VAL A 222 -18.91 22.17 10.65
C VAL A 222 -19.67 22.93 9.57
N ALA A 223 -19.02 23.15 8.42
CA ALA A 223 -19.61 23.76 7.24
C ALA A 223 -20.77 22.91 6.68
N GLY A 224 -20.60 21.58 6.72
CA GLY A 224 -21.59 20.56 6.41
C GLY A 224 -21.19 19.18 6.93
N LEU A 225 -22.10 18.21 6.79
CA LEU A 225 -22.04 16.90 7.43
C LEU A 225 -22.30 15.78 6.41
N ILE A 226 -21.60 14.65 6.54
CA ILE A 226 -21.80 13.44 5.73
C ILE A 226 -22.20 12.28 6.64
N LEU A 227 -23.26 11.57 6.23
CA LEU A 227 -23.76 10.38 6.93
C LEU A 227 -23.39 9.14 6.12
N ALA A 228 -22.35 8.42 6.55
CA ALA A 228 -21.89 7.20 5.92
C ALA A 228 -22.27 5.97 6.77
N GLY A 229 -22.35 4.80 6.14
CA GLY A 229 -22.50 3.55 6.88
C GLY A 229 -22.95 2.34 6.08
N SER A 230 -22.86 1.18 6.72
CA SER A 230 -23.38 -0.08 6.19
C SER A 230 -24.89 -0.19 6.45
N ALA A 231 -25.65 -0.62 5.41
CA ALA A 231 -27.11 -0.73 5.44
C ALA A 231 -27.85 0.57 5.85
N ASP A 232 -29.13 0.44 6.21
CA ASP A 232 -30.08 1.55 6.32
C ASP A 232 -29.92 2.42 7.59
N PHE A 233 -28.99 2.11 8.50
CA PHE A 233 -28.82 2.83 9.77
C PHE A 233 -28.60 4.34 9.62
N LYS A 234 -27.87 4.76 8.59
CA LYS A 234 -27.65 6.17 8.22
C LYS A 234 -28.94 6.86 7.74
N THR A 235 -29.81 6.11 7.06
CA THR A 235 -31.12 6.56 6.57
C THR A 235 -32.10 6.67 7.74
N ASP A 236 -32.12 5.67 8.63
CA ASP A 236 -32.89 5.68 9.89
C ASP A 236 -32.50 6.87 10.77
N LEU A 237 -31.20 7.21 10.88
CA LEU A 237 -30.75 8.40 11.60
C LEU A 237 -31.26 9.68 10.96
N ASN A 238 -31.04 9.85 9.65
CA ASN A 238 -31.39 11.07 8.91
C ASN A 238 -32.91 11.32 8.84
N ALA A 239 -33.72 10.27 8.91
CA ALA A 239 -35.17 10.33 8.92
C ALA A 239 -35.80 10.35 10.33
N SER A 240 -34.98 10.36 11.41
CA SER A 240 -35.49 10.31 12.78
C SER A 240 -35.62 11.70 13.42
N ASP A 241 -36.73 11.91 14.13
CA ASP A 241 -36.97 13.09 14.98
C ASP A 241 -35.97 13.22 16.15
N LEU A 242 -35.10 12.23 16.35
CA LEU A 242 -34.04 12.22 17.35
C LEU A 242 -32.80 13.02 16.91
N PHE A 243 -32.65 13.31 15.62
CA PHE A 243 -31.49 13.99 15.08
C PHE A 243 -31.69 15.52 15.08
N ASP A 244 -30.73 16.28 15.61
CA ASP A 244 -30.88 17.73 15.77
C ASP A 244 -31.05 18.42 14.40
N ASN A 245 -32.12 19.19 14.25
CA ASN A 245 -32.50 19.84 13.00
C ASN A 245 -31.41 20.80 12.47
N ARG A 246 -30.57 21.36 13.35
CA ARG A 246 -29.38 22.17 12.99
C ARG A 246 -28.28 21.36 12.31
N LEU A 247 -28.22 20.05 12.57
CA LEU A 247 -27.33 19.10 11.88
C LEU A 247 -28.02 18.46 10.66
N ALA A 248 -29.33 18.18 10.73
CA ALA A 248 -30.11 17.67 9.59
C ALA A 248 -30.05 18.63 8.39
N THR A 249 -30.26 19.92 8.62
CA THR A 249 -30.08 21.00 7.61
C THR A 249 -28.64 21.19 7.11
N LYS A 250 -27.68 20.47 7.68
CA LYS A 250 -26.26 20.45 7.28
C LYS A 250 -25.82 19.14 6.61
N VAL A 251 -26.69 18.13 6.49
CA VAL A 251 -26.36 16.89 5.77
C VAL A 251 -26.24 17.17 4.27
N ILE A 252 -25.03 17.00 3.72
CA ILE A 252 -24.72 17.21 2.30
C ILE A 252 -24.97 15.93 1.49
N LYS A 253 -24.51 14.78 2.01
CA LYS A 253 -24.56 13.50 1.31
C LYS A 253 -24.78 12.36 2.31
N VAL A 254 -25.57 11.38 1.91
CA VAL A 254 -25.68 10.07 2.58
C VAL A 254 -24.94 9.05 1.70
N VAL A 255 -24.06 8.25 2.29
CA VAL A 255 -23.09 7.42 1.55
C VAL A 255 -23.11 5.96 2.02
N ASP A 256 -23.33 5.04 1.09
CA ASP A 256 -23.11 3.62 1.32
C ASP A 256 -21.61 3.31 1.33
N VAL A 257 -21.12 2.73 2.45
CA VAL A 257 -19.75 2.23 2.56
C VAL A 257 -19.75 0.74 2.90
N SER A 258 -18.78 0.03 2.34
CA SER A 258 -18.63 -1.43 2.48
C SER A 258 -18.08 -1.84 3.86
N TYR A 259 -17.47 -0.89 4.58
CA TYR A 259 -16.77 -1.09 5.83
C TYR A 259 -17.16 -0.03 6.87
N GLY A 260 -17.15 -0.39 8.14
CA GLY A 260 -17.32 0.55 9.25
C GLY A 260 -16.00 1.19 9.71
N GLY A 261 -16.09 2.07 10.72
CA GLY A 261 -14.92 2.64 11.39
C GLY A 261 -14.04 3.49 10.48
N GLU A 262 -12.72 3.45 10.71
CA GLU A 262 -11.74 4.33 10.05
C GLU A 262 -11.55 4.00 8.56
N ASN A 263 -11.69 2.74 8.17
CA ASN A 263 -11.69 2.35 6.76
C ASN A 263 -12.97 2.81 6.05
N GLY A 264 -14.12 2.75 6.75
CA GLY A 264 -15.37 3.37 6.30
C GLY A 264 -15.28 4.89 6.19
N PHE A 265 -14.53 5.56 7.07
CA PHE A 265 -14.28 7.01 7.01
C PHE A 265 -13.49 7.37 5.74
N ASN A 266 -12.42 6.63 5.42
CA ASN A 266 -11.64 6.86 4.20
C ASN A 266 -12.49 6.64 2.93
N GLN A 267 -13.25 5.54 2.87
CA GLN A 267 -14.18 5.28 1.75
C GLN A 267 -15.28 6.35 1.65
N ALA A 268 -15.78 6.87 2.78
CA ALA A 268 -16.75 7.95 2.79
C ALA A 268 -16.19 9.28 2.28
N ILE A 269 -14.93 9.62 2.60
CA ILE A 269 -14.24 10.81 2.05
C ILE A 269 -14.14 10.68 0.52
N GLU A 270 -13.69 9.53 0.02
CA GLU A 270 -13.50 9.28 -1.41
C GLU A 270 -14.82 9.31 -2.20
N LEU A 271 -15.86 8.63 -1.71
CA LEU A 271 -17.20 8.66 -2.31
C LEU A 271 -17.94 10.01 -2.14
N SER A 272 -17.46 10.89 -1.27
CA SER A 272 -17.96 12.26 -1.11
C SER A 272 -17.16 13.30 -1.87
N SER A 273 -16.03 12.92 -2.48
CA SER A 273 -15.06 13.83 -3.12
C SER A 273 -15.69 14.85 -4.07
N GLU A 274 -16.52 14.39 -5.01
CA GLU A 274 -17.26 15.23 -5.97
C GLU A 274 -18.14 16.29 -5.31
N THR A 275 -18.71 15.96 -4.14
CA THR A 275 -19.66 16.79 -3.39
C THR A 275 -18.96 17.65 -2.33
N LEU A 276 -17.70 17.34 -2.04
CA LEU A 276 -16.74 18.09 -1.24
C LEU A 276 -15.71 18.85 -2.12
N GLY A 277 -16.06 19.18 -3.36
CA GLY A 277 -15.11 19.64 -4.40
C GLY A 277 -14.26 20.87 -4.07
N ASN A 278 -14.58 21.59 -3.00
CA ASN A 278 -13.83 22.75 -2.48
C ASN A 278 -12.78 22.36 -1.40
N VAL A 279 -12.56 21.07 -1.15
CA VAL A 279 -11.58 20.58 -0.16
C VAL A 279 -10.26 20.26 -0.86
N LYS A 280 -9.22 21.05 -0.54
CA LYS A 280 -7.91 21.02 -1.23
C LYS A 280 -7.29 19.62 -1.34
N PHE A 281 -7.37 18.79 -0.29
CA PHE A 281 -6.87 17.41 -0.30
C PHE A 281 -7.44 16.54 -1.44
N ILE A 282 -8.70 16.75 -1.81
CA ILE A 282 -9.36 16.01 -2.89
C ILE A 282 -8.88 16.52 -4.27
N GLN A 283 -8.67 17.83 -4.41
CA GLN A 283 -8.09 18.44 -5.60
C GLN A 283 -6.63 17.96 -5.80
N GLU A 284 -5.84 17.98 -4.72
CA GLU A 284 -4.46 17.49 -4.63
C GLU A 284 -4.35 16.01 -5.02
N LYS A 285 -5.14 15.12 -4.39
CA LYS A 285 -5.17 13.68 -4.73
C LYS A 285 -5.51 13.46 -6.21
N LYS A 286 -6.48 14.21 -6.75
CA LYS A 286 -6.93 14.10 -8.14
C LYS A 286 -5.87 14.59 -9.13
N LEU A 287 -5.14 15.66 -8.80
CA LEU A 287 -4.07 16.21 -9.63
C LEU A 287 -2.89 15.22 -9.73
N ILE A 288 -2.42 14.71 -8.59
CA ILE A 288 -1.33 13.72 -8.57
C ILE A 288 -1.80 12.39 -9.19
N GLY A 289 -3.08 12.04 -9.04
CA GLY A 289 -3.71 10.93 -9.76
C GLY A 289 -3.62 11.06 -11.28
N LYS A 290 -3.97 12.23 -11.85
CA LYS A 290 -3.80 12.51 -13.31
C LYS A 290 -2.33 12.39 -13.73
N TYR A 291 -1.41 12.91 -12.92
CA TYR A 291 0.03 12.83 -13.20
C TYR A 291 0.55 11.37 -13.23
N PHE A 292 0.18 10.54 -12.26
CA PHE A 292 0.51 9.11 -12.29
C PHE A 292 -0.24 8.33 -13.37
N GLU A 293 -1.45 8.76 -13.76
CA GLU A 293 -2.18 8.16 -14.88
C GLU A 293 -1.42 8.34 -16.21
N GLU A 294 -0.94 9.55 -16.52
CA GLU A 294 -0.12 9.83 -17.71
C GLU A 294 1.19 9.02 -17.74
N ILE A 295 1.85 8.83 -16.58
CA ILE A 295 3.01 7.93 -16.44
C ILE A 295 2.61 6.48 -16.73
N SER A 296 1.49 6.00 -16.16
CA SER A 296 1.04 4.61 -16.30
C SER A 296 0.59 4.24 -17.73
N GLN A 297 0.27 5.25 -18.55
CA GLN A 297 -0.17 5.10 -19.94
C GLN A 297 0.97 5.32 -20.96
N ASP A 298 2.20 5.60 -20.51
CA ASP A 298 3.38 5.91 -21.36
C ASP A 298 3.10 6.97 -22.45
N THR A 299 2.38 8.03 -22.08
CA THR A 299 1.99 9.08 -23.04
C THR A 299 3.16 9.99 -23.43
N GLY A 300 4.23 9.99 -22.63
CA GLY A 300 5.33 10.95 -22.71
C GLY A 300 4.94 12.40 -22.43
N ARG A 301 3.76 12.65 -21.83
CA ARG A 301 3.25 14.00 -21.51
C ARG A 301 3.55 14.41 -20.06
N VAL A 302 4.70 14.01 -19.55
CA VAL A 302 5.12 14.25 -18.16
C VAL A 302 6.61 14.56 -18.11
N CYS A 303 7.00 15.44 -17.18
CA CYS A 303 8.39 15.68 -16.80
C CYS A 303 8.53 15.57 -15.27
N TYR A 304 9.71 15.17 -14.80
CA TYR A 304 10.05 15.04 -13.39
C TYR A 304 11.49 15.48 -13.14
N GLY A 305 11.83 15.86 -11.90
CA GLY A 305 13.15 16.41 -11.61
C GLY A 305 13.33 17.84 -12.14
N ILE A 306 14.42 18.48 -11.73
CA ILE A 306 14.58 19.95 -11.86
C ILE A 306 14.93 20.34 -13.30
N GLU A 307 15.88 19.64 -13.91
CA GLU A 307 16.45 19.96 -15.22
C GLU A 307 15.42 19.76 -16.34
N ASP A 308 14.81 18.57 -16.45
CA ASP A 308 13.75 18.29 -17.43
C ASP A 308 12.54 19.22 -17.25
N THR A 309 12.15 19.53 -16.00
CA THR A 309 11.02 20.44 -15.75
C THR A 309 11.36 21.87 -16.14
N LEU A 310 12.60 22.35 -15.95
CA LEU A 310 13.02 23.66 -16.43
C LEU A 310 13.13 23.73 -17.96
N LYS A 311 13.75 22.73 -18.61
CA LYS A 311 13.79 22.64 -20.07
C LYS A 311 12.37 22.59 -20.67
N ALA A 312 11.43 21.85 -20.06
CA ALA A 312 10.02 21.85 -20.45
C ALA A 312 9.30 23.19 -20.21
N LEU A 313 9.68 23.91 -19.16
CA LEU A 313 9.12 25.23 -18.81
C LEU A 313 9.55 26.30 -19.81
N GLU A 314 10.84 26.34 -20.16
CA GLU A 314 11.42 27.26 -21.14
C GLU A 314 10.91 27.00 -22.57
N LEU A 315 10.65 25.74 -22.91
CA LEU A 315 9.96 25.35 -24.15
C LEU A 315 8.45 25.67 -24.16
N GLY A 316 7.88 26.18 -23.06
CA GLY A 316 6.44 26.47 -22.92
C GLY A 316 5.54 25.22 -22.99
N ALA A 317 6.12 24.04 -22.78
CA ALA A 317 5.44 22.75 -22.98
C ALA A 317 4.51 22.36 -21.82
N VAL A 318 4.69 22.94 -20.63
CA VAL A 318 3.95 22.56 -19.40
C VAL A 318 2.51 23.12 -19.41
N GLU A 319 1.53 22.27 -19.11
CA GLU A 319 0.12 22.63 -18.85
C GLU A 319 -0.09 22.97 -17.36
N VAL A 320 0.38 22.08 -16.49
CA VAL A 320 0.31 22.21 -15.02
C VAL A 320 1.65 21.82 -14.42
N LEU A 321 2.25 22.75 -13.68
CA LEU A 321 3.49 22.60 -12.93
C LEU A 321 3.16 22.23 -11.48
N ILE A 322 3.57 21.03 -11.06
CA ILE A 322 3.26 20.43 -9.76
C ILE A 322 4.50 20.53 -8.87
N VAL A 323 4.40 21.23 -7.75
CA VAL A 323 5.57 21.52 -6.88
C VAL A 323 5.24 21.27 -5.41
N PHE A 324 6.13 20.60 -4.69
CA PHE A 324 5.98 20.34 -3.26
C PHE A 324 6.14 21.61 -2.40
N GLU A 325 5.20 21.87 -1.49
CA GLU A 325 5.16 23.12 -0.70
C GLU A 325 6.38 23.39 0.20
N ASN A 326 7.18 22.36 0.51
CA ASN A 326 8.42 22.45 1.30
C ASN A 326 9.68 21.99 0.51
N LEU A 327 9.70 22.10 -0.82
CA LEU A 327 10.85 21.76 -1.66
C LEU A 327 12.10 22.61 -1.33
N GLU A 328 13.18 21.97 -0.86
CA GLU A 328 14.37 22.65 -0.33
C GLU A 328 15.47 22.88 -1.38
N ILE A 329 15.12 23.63 -2.45
CA ILE A 329 16.05 24.01 -3.53
C ILE A 329 16.36 25.51 -3.48
N THR A 330 17.65 25.83 -3.59
CA THR A 330 18.16 27.19 -3.80
C THR A 330 18.47 27.40 -5.28
N ARG A 331 18.08 28.57 -5.83
CA ARG A 331 18.54 29.05 -7.14
C ARG A 331 19.66 30.05 -6.93
N TRP A 332 20.77 29.84 -7.61
CA TRP A 332 21.91 30.75 -7.63
C TRP A 332 22.09 31.30 -9.04
N LYS A 333 22.42 32.59 -9.12
CA LYS A 333 23.14 33.16 -10.27
C LYS A 333 24.56 33.38 -9.82
N LEU A 334 25.46 32.58 -10.38
CA LEU A 334 26.90 32.69 -10.18
C LEU A 334 27.48 33.43 -11.38
N LYS A 335 28.54 34.19 -11.17
CA LYS A 335 29.26 34.89 -12.23
C LYS A 335 30.72 34.48 -12.23
N ASP A 336 31.19 34.06 -13.39
CA ASP A 336 32.57 33.65 -13.59
C ASP A 336 33.53 34.85 -13.74
N SER A 337 34.82 34.59 -13.60
CA SER A 337 35.95 35.46 -13.89
C SER A 337 35.90 36.15 -15.27
N GLN A 338 35.40 35.48 -16.32
CA GLN A 338 35.17 36.04 -17.65
C GLN A 338 33.90 36.91 -17.73
N GLY A 339 33.05 36.84 -16.72
CA GLY A 339 31.81 37.62 -16.60
C GLY A 339 30.53 36.92 -17.06
N THR A 340 30.62 35.66 -17.51
CA THR A 340 29.48 34.80 -17.87
C THR A 340 28.61 34.51 -16.64
N GLU A 341 27.27 34.55 -16.81
CA GLU A 341 26.32 34.18 -15.75
C GLU A 341 25.93 32.70 -15.85
N HIS A 342 26.19 31.93 -14.80
CA HIS A 342 25.81 30.53 -14.67
C HIS A 342 24.64 30.37 -13.70
N LEU A 343 23.60 29.66 -14.15
CA LEU A 343 22.40 29.35 -13.38
C LEU A 343 22.52 27.98 -12.72
N LEU A 344 22.54 27.95 -11.39
CA LEU A 344 22.72 26.73 -10.61
C LEU A 344 21.52 26.47 -9.68
N HIS A 345 21.06 25.23 -9.63
CA HIS A 345 19.97 24.80 -8.75
C HIS A 345 20.50 23.70 -7.81
N THR A 346 20.52 23.97 -6.50
CA THR A 346 21.12 23.08 -5.50
C THR A 346 20.15 22.67 -4.42
N THR A 347 20.27 21.44 -3.95
CA THR A 347 19.76 21.03 -2.63
C THR A 347 20.78 21.37 -1.55
N LYS A 348 20.32 21.53 -0.30
CA LYS A 348 21.20 21.77 0.87
C LYS A 348 22.29 20.71 1.09
N GLN A 349 22.09 19.49 0.57
CA GLN A 349 23.07 18.42 0.66
C GLN A 349 24.24 18.68 -0.29
N GLN A 350 23.96 19.05 -1.55
CA GLN A 350 24.98 19.46 -2.52
C GLN A 350 25.70 20.74 -2.09
N GLU A 351 24.98 21.73 -1.53
CA GLU A 351 25.56 22.96 -0.95
C GLU A 351 26.60 22.67 0.15
N THR A 352 26.48 21.55 0.86
CA THR A 352 27.37 21.18 1.96
C THR A 352 28.50 20.24 1.52
N GLY A 353 28.23 19.32 0.58
CA GLY A 353 29.19 18.32 0.10
C GLY A 353 30.09 18.81 -1.03
N ASP A 354 29.50 19.39 -2.09
CA ASP A 354 30.14 19.51 -3.40
C ASP A 354 30.57 20.95 -3.70
N ARG A 355 31.50 21.48 -2.87
CA ARG A 355 32.06 22.83 -3.06
C ARG A 355 32.68 23.08 -4.45
N ALA A 356 33.10 22.01 -5.13
CA ALA A 356 33.61 22.07 -6.51
C ALA A 356 32.59 22.62 -7.52
N ILE A 357 31.28 22.56 -7.24
CA ILE A 357 30.23 23.11 -8.10
C ILE A 357 30.22 24.65 -8.10
N PHE A 358 30.73 25.28 -7.03
CA PHE A 358 30.84 26.73 -6.88
C PHE A 358 32.20 27.29 -7.33
N MET A 359 33.10 26.43 -7.82
CA MET A 359 34.41 26.82 -8.33
C MET A 359 34.40 26.87 -9.85
N ASP A 360 35.01 27.91 -10.40
CA ASP A 360 35.32 27.98 -11.83
C ASP A 360 36.32 26.88 -12.20
N LYS A 361 36.06 26.19 -13.31
CA LYS A 361 36.86 25.10 -13.86
C LYS A 361 38.17 25.59 -14.50
N GLU A 362 38.25 26.85 -14.94
CA GLU A 362 39.44 27.41 -15.60
C GLU A 362 40.43 28.06 -14.62
N THR A 363 39.95 28.94 -13.73
CA THR A 363 40.79 29.68 -12.77
C THR A 363 40.90 29.01 -11.40
N GLY A 364 40.02 28.08 -11.05
CA GLY A 364 40.00 27.40 -9.75
C GLY A 364 39.60 28.30 -8.57
N GLN A 365 38.95 29.44 -8.84
CA GLN A 365 38.44 30.37 -7.83
C GLN A 365 36.93 30.16 -7.59
N GLU A 366 36.42 30.56 -6.43
CA GLU A 366 34.97 30.53 -6.16
C GLU A 366 34.26 31.62 -6.98
N MET A 367 33.20 31.26 -7.71
CA MET A 367 32.44 32.18 -8.57
C MET A 367 31.69 33.24 -7.75
N GLU A 368 31.52 34.45 -8.29
CA GLU A 368 30.83 35.54 -7.59
C GLU A 368 29.32 35.25 -7.50
N VAL A 369 28.76 35.21 -6.28
CA VAL A 369 27.32 35.04 -6.08
C VAL A 369 26.58 36.35 -6.35
N VAL A 370 25.94 36.45 -7.51
CA VAL A 370 25.15 37.63 -7.92
C VAL A 370 23.80 37.67 -7.21
N THR A 371 23.07 36.54 -7.21
CA THR A 371 21.81 36.38 -6.47
C THR A 371 21.64 34.97 -5.94
N GLN A 372 21.19 34.85 -4.70
CA GLN A 372 20.75 33.61 -4.06
C GLN A 372 19.26 33.75 -3.69
N GLU A 373 18.39 32.92 -4.27
CA GLU A 373 16.95 32.97 -4.06
C GLU A 373 16.33 31.59 -3.84
N SER A 374 15.15 31.53 -3.18
CA SER A 374 14.44 30.25 -3.01
C SER A 374 13.74 29.90 -4.32
N PHE A 375 14.04 28.73 -4.89
CA PHE A 375 13.50 28.32 -6.19
C PHE A 375 11.96 28.33 -6.23
N LEU A 376 11.32 27.93 -5.12
CA LEU A 376 9.87 28.03 -4.90
C LEU A 376 9.33 29.47 -4.96
N GLU A 377 10.09 30.47 -4.51
CA GLU A 377 9.68 31.87 -4.53
C GLU A 377 9.82 32.45 -5.93
N TRP A 378 10.93 32.16 -6.61
CA TRP A 378 11.13 32.53 -8.02
C TRP A 378 10.02 31.94 -8.92
N ILE A 379 9.68 30.65 -8.78
CA ILE A 379 8.57 30.03 -9.51
C ILE A 379 7.23 30.72 -9.19
N ALA A 380 6.94 31.01 -7.91
CA ALA A 380 5.67 31.60 -7.49
C ALA A 380 5.44 33.06 -7.98
N GLU A 381 6.48 33.68 -8.55
CA GLU A 381 6.42 34.99 -9.21
C GLU A 381 6.41 34.85 -10.74
N HIS A 382 7.27 34.01 -11.33
CA HIS A 382 7.51 33.96 -12.78
C HIS A 382 6.71 32.89 -13.54
N TYR A 383 5.97 31.98 -12.89
CA TYR A 383 5.23 30.90 -13.58
C TYR A 383 4.28 31.39 -14.69
N LYS A 384 3.78 32.63 -14.57
CA LYS A 384 2.88 33.26 -15.54
C LYS A 384 3.58 33.60 -16.86
N ASP A 385 4.89 33.91 -16.83
CA ASP A 385 5.66 34.28 -18.01
C ASP A 385 5.82 33.08 -18.96
N PHE A 386 5.92 31.88 -18.39
CA PHE A 386 5.92 30.59 -19.11
C PHE A 386 4.52 30.10 -19.46
N GLY A 387 3.47 30.82 -19.04
CA GLY A 387 2.07 30.49 -19.32
C GLY A 387 1.57 29.16 -18.74
N THR A 388 2.22 28.62 -17.71
CA THR A 388 1.81 27.37 -17.02
C THR A 388 0.86 27.64 -15.85
N ASN A 389 0.14 26.63 -15.37
CA ASN A 389 -0.60 26.69 -14.10
C ASN A 389 0.25 26.11 -12.98
N LEU A 390 0.56 26.89 -11.93
CA LEU A 390 1.31 26.42 -10.76
C LEU A 390 0.37 25.87 -9.69
N GLU A 391 0.60 24.63 -9.26
CA GLU A 391 -0.12 23.99 -8.16
C GLU A 391 0.83 23.46 -7.08
N PHE A 392 0.54 23.80 -5.82
CA PHE A 392 1.34 23.37 -4.65
C PHE A 392 0.73 22.14 -3.99
N VAL A 393 1.52 21.08 -3.85
CA VAL A 393 1.12 19.79 -3.25
C VAL A 393 1.86 19.49 -1.94
N SER A 394 1.31 18.57 -1.14
CA SER A 394 1.89 18.15 0.15
C SER A 394 2.36 16.68 0.13
N ASP A 395 3.03 16.26 1.19
CA ASP A 395 3.44 14.88 1.46
C ASP A 395 2.43 14.11 2.34
N ARG A 396 1.28 14.73 2.66
CA ARG A 396 0.26 14.17 3.58
C ARG A 396 -0.63 13.11 2.95
N SER A 397 -0.78 13.16 1.63
CA SER A 397 -1.40 12.09 0.85
C SER A 397 -0.39 10.97 0.59
N THR A 398 -0.87 9.74 0.46
CA THR A 398 -0.06 8.58 0.05
C THR A 398 0.63 8.83 -1.30
N GLU A 399 -0.12 9.45 -2.21
CA GLU A 399 0.27 9.84 -3.56
C GLU A 399 1.29 10.99 -3.54
N GLY A 400 1.11 11.99 -2.67
CA GLY A 400 2.06 13.09 -2.46
C GLY A 400 3.39 12.64 -1.85
N ASN A 401 3.35 11.71 -0.89
CA ASN A 401 4.56 11.07 -0.32
C ASN A 401 5.33 10.30 -1.41
N GLN A 402 4.64 9.63 -2.33
CA GLN A 402 5.24 9.01 -3.53
C GLN A 402 5.80 10.04 -4.51
N PHE A 403 5.08 11.14 -4.79
CA PHE A 403 5.56 12.22 -5.65
C PHE A 403 6.85 12.87 -5.12
N VAL A 404 6.89 13.18 -3.82
CA VAL A 404 8.07 13.77 -3.17
C VAL A 404 9.27 12.82 -3.15
N LYS A 405 9.07 11.55 -2.78
CA LYS A 405 10.20 10.59 -2.63
C LYS A 405 10.63 9.90 -3.93
N GLY A 406 9.72 9.71 -4.88
CA GLY A 406 9.99 9.03 -6.15
C GLY A 406 10.42 9.98 -7.27
N PHE A 407 9.89 11.20 -7.29
CA PHE A 407 10.06 12.16 -8.40
C PHE A 407 10.70 13.49 -7.95
N GLY A 408 11.29 13.52 -6.75
CA GLY A 408 12.00 14.69 -6.21
C GLY A 408 11.12 15.86 -5.78
N GLY A 409 9.79 15.71 -5.77
CA GLY A 409 8.86 16.77 -5.36
C GLY A 409 8.67 17.90 -6.39
N ILE A 410 9.11 17.70 -7.63
CA ILE A 410 8.87 18.60 -8.76
C ILE A 410 8.58 17.79 -10.02
N GLY A 411 7.57 18.22 -10.78
CA GLY A 411 7.24 17.67 -12.08
C GLY A 411 6.15 18.47 -12.77
N GLY A 412 5.81 18.08 -13.99
CA GLY A 412 4.80 18.77 -14.79
C GLY A 412 4.02 17.83 -15.67
N ILE A 413 2.75 18.18 -15.92
CA ILE A 413 1.94 17.60 -16.99
C ILE A 413 2.15 18.47 -18.23
N LEU A 414 2.51 17.86 -19.36
CA LEU A 414 2.85 18.53 -20.60
C LEU A 414 1.66 18.56 -21.57
N ARG A 415 1.56 19.64 -22.35
CA ARG A 415 0.54 19.83 -23.41
C ARG A 415 0.72 18.85 -24.57
N TYR A 416 1.96 18.45 -24.83
CA TYR A 416 2.39 17.54 -25.89
C TYR A 416 3.61 16.73 -25.42
N LYS A 417 3.91 15.62 -26.11
CA LYS A 417 5.10 14.81 -25.80
C LYS A 417 6.38 15.56 -26.16
N VAL A 418 7.34 15.55 -25.24
CA VAL A 418 8.70 16.07 -25.42
C VAL A 418 9.69 14.91 -25.26
N ASN A 419 10.73 14.87 -26.10
CA ASN A 419 11.80 13.87 -26.00
C ASN A 419 12.99 14.50 -25.27
N PHE A 420 13.13 14.24 -23.98
CA PHE A 420 14.20 14.83 -23.15
C PHE A 420 15.60 14.33 -23.53
N GLU A 421 15.72 13.09 -24.02
CA GLU A 421 16.98 12.53 -24.56
C GLU A 421 17.59 13.42 -25.65
N GLN A 422 16.76 13.91 -26.58
CA GLN A 422 17.18 14.78 -27.69
C GLN A 422 17.44 16.24 -27.27
N LEU A 423 17.23 16.57 -26.00
CA LEU A 423 17.52 17.87 -25.38
C LEU A 423 18.72 17.79 -24.42
N ALA A 424 19.34 16.61 -24.27
CA ALA A 424 20.61 16.42 -23.57
C ALA A 424 21.81 16.49 -24.54
N GLU A 425 21.66 16.02 -25.78
CA GLU A 425 22.72 15.99 -26.79
C GLU A 425 23.09 17.37 -27.39
N VAL A 426 22.36 18.45 -27.04
CA VAL A 426 22.50 19.78 -27.68
C VAL A 426 23.38 20.74 -26.88
N ASP A 427 23.65 20.47 -25.60
CA ASP A 427 24.44 21.37 -24.73
C ASP A 427 25.97 21.18 -24.84
N ASP A 428 26.44 20.15 -25.56
CA ASP A 428 27.88 19.77 -25.67
C ASP A 428 28.50 20.03 -27.07
N ASP A 429 27.71 20.41 -28.07
CA ASP A 429 28.09 20.32 -29.51
C ASP A 429 28.15 21.70 -30.23
N ASP A 430 28.62 22.74 -29.53
CA ASP A 430 28.73 24.13 -30.03
C ASP A 430 30.19 24.54 -30.35
N ASP A 431 30.90 23.74 -31.15
CA ASP A 431 32.13 24.21 -31.82
C ASP A 431 32.43 23.52 -33.19
N TYR A 432 33.08 24.27 -34.07
CA TYR A 432 33.84 23.83 -35.26
C TYR A 432 33.12 23.19 -36.48
N TYR A 433 32.45 24.03 -37.29
CA TYR A 433 32.25 23.78 -38.73
C TYR A 433 33.25 24.56 -39.61
N ASP A 434 34.21 23.87 -40.24
CA ASP A 434 34.80 24.28 -41.52
C ASP A 434 34.91 23.07 -42.47
N ALA A 435 34.81 23.29 -43.78
CA ALA A 435 34.38 22.28 -44.74
C ALA A 435 35.37 22.05 -45.89
N SER A 436 35.87 20.82 -46.06
CA SER A 436 36.47 20.40 -47.33
C SER A 436 36.39 18.89 -47.67
N GLN A 437 35.61 18.62 -48.73
CA GLN A 437 35.71 17.48 -49.66
C GLN A 437 35.14 16.08 -49.24
N PRO A 438 34.80 15.20 -50.22
CA PRO A 438 33.68 14.26 -50.05
C PRO A 438 34.02 12.75 -49.96
N ALA A 439 32.98 11.95 -49.67
CA ALA A 439 32.98 10.51 -49.36
C ALA A 439 33.50 9.55 -50.45
N PRO A 440 33.73 8.27 -50.08
CA PRO A 440 32.82 7.23 -50.61
C PRO A 440 32.41 6.09 -49.65
N ALA A 441 31.14 5.66 -49.82
CA ALA A 441 30.47 4.35 -49.61
C ALA A 441 30.97 3.29 -48.56
N PRO A 442 30.05 2.66 -47.78
CA PRO A 442 30.37 1.66 -46.76
C PRO A 442 30.39 0.19 -47.25
N LYS A 443 31.13 -0.69 -46.53
CA LYS A 443 31.01 -2.18 -46.52
C LYS A 443 31.82 -2.80 -45.35
N PRO A 444 31.67 -4.12 -45.01
CA PRO A 444 31.07 -4.45 -43.71
C PRO A 444 31.94 -5.33 -42.77
N ASN A 445 31.37 -5.62 -41.60
CA ASN A 445 31.92 -6.48 -40.54
C ASN A 445 32.51 -7.82 -41.01
N VAL A 446 33.68 -8.17 -40.46
CA VAL A 446 34.26 -9.52 -40.44
C VAL A 446 34.90 -9.74 -39.07
N ALA A 447 34.67 -10.90 -38.45
CA ALA A 447 35.27 -11.28 -37.18
C ALA A 447 36.15 -12.54 -37.36
N HIS A 448 37.38 -12.52 -36.82
CA HIS A 448 38.09 -13.70 -36.27
C HIS A 448 39.51 -13.34 -35.81
N GLN A 449 39.89 -13.78 -34.60
CA GLN A 449 41.19 -14.34 -34.16
C GLN A 449 41.17 -14.42 -32.62
N LEU A 450 41.83 -15.36 -31.91
CA LEU A 450 42.85 -16.36 -32.30
C LEU A 450 42.66 -17.67 -31.47
N LEU A 451 43.28 -18.78 -31.89
CA LEU A 451 43.29 -20.08 -31.19
C LEU A 451 44.62 -20.83 -31.39
N ALA A 452 45.22 -21.33 -30.31
CA ALA A 452 46.24 -22.40 -30.19
C ALA A 452 46.46 -22.61 -28.67
N ASP A 453 46.90 -23.73 -28.08
CA ASP A 453 47.51 -25.00 -28.53
C ASP A 453 47.30 -26.00 -27.32
N ARG A 454 47.31 -27.35 -27.32
CA ARG A 454 47.86 -28.45 -28.16
C ARG A 454 46.91 -29.68 -28.19
N SER A 455 47.43 -30.84 -28.61
CA SER A 455 46.90 -32.21 -28.46
C SER A 455 48.12 -33.12 -28.09
N PRO A 456 48.19 -34.48 -28.28
CA PRO A 456 47.19 -35.48 -28.68
C PRO A 456 47.23 -36.85 -27.92
N MET A 457 46.30 -37.76 -28.22
CA MET A 457 46.54 -39.14 -28.74
C MET A 457 45.20 -39.92 -28.89
N SER A 458 45.20 -41.03 -29.63
CA SER A 458 44.02 -41.73 -30.20
C SER A 458 44.31 -43.26 -30.33
N PRO A 459 43.48 -44.16 -30.94
CA PRO A 459 42.16 -44.05 -31.60
C PRO A 459 41.08 -44.86 -30.83
N ALA A 460 39.98 -45.47 -31.32
CA ALA A 460 39.39 -45.80 -32.64
C ALA A 460 37.86 -46.14 -32.44
N HIS A 461 36.99 -46.57 -33.37
CA HIS A 461 36.96 -46.76 -34.84
C HIS A 461 35.49 -46.97 -35.32
N LEU A 462 35.08 -46.45 -36.51
CA LEU A 462 33.91 -46.88 -37.35
C LEU A 462 32.47 -46.78 -36.71
N THR A 463 31.31 -46.54 -37.35
CA THR A 463 30.76 -46.11 -38.68
C THR A 463 29.21 -45.91 -38.48
N HIS A 464 28.37 -45.19 -39.26
CA HIS A 464 28.49 -44.32 -40.44
C HIS A 464 27.23 -43.40 -40.61
N GLN A 465 27.23 -42.53 -41.64
CA GLN A 465 26.11 -41.93 -42.43
C GLN A 465 24.79 -41.47 -41.74
N VAL A 466 24.36 -40.19 -41.75
CA VAL A 466 24.13 -39.17 -42.84
C VAL A 466 22.80 -39.31 -43.60
N ALA A 467 21.88 -38.34 -43.39
CA ALA A 467 21.05 -37.71 -44.43
C ALA A 467 20.28 -36.46 -43.89
N ARG A 468 19.97 -35.49 -44.76
CA ARG A 468 19.05 -34.34 -44.48
C ARG A 468 17.72 -34.53 -45.23
N PRO A 469 16.60 -33.92 -44.78
CA PRO A 469 15.44 -33.66 -45.63
C PRO A 469 15.13 -32.16 -45.81
N SER A 470 14.66 -31.78 -47.01
CA SER A 470 13.93 -30.55 -47.33
C SER A 470 13.47 -30.62 -48.80
N PRO A 471 12.57 -29.73 -49.27
CA PRO A 471 11.26 -29.32 -48.74
C PRO A 471 10.13 -29.68 -49.75
N LEU A 472 8.85 -29.34 -49.49
CA LEU A 472 7.86 -29.02 -50.57
C LEU A 472 6.56 -28.38 -50.04
N ARG A 473 5.63 -28.03 -50.96
CA ARG A 473 4.51 -27.09 -50.79
C ARG A 473 3.14 -27.69 -51.18
N GLN A 474 2.08 -27.23 -50.51
CA GLN A 474 0.70 -26.97 -51.02
C GLN A 474 0.03 -27.96 -52.01
N ARG A 475 -1.18 -28.45 -51.65
CA ARG A 475 -2.45 -27.94 -52.25
C ARG A 475 -3.73 -28.44 -51.53
N THR A 476 -4.87 -27.90 -51.97
CA THR A 476 -6.22 -27.95 -51.36
C THR A 476 -7.21 -28.87 -52.11
N LEU A 477 -8.48 -28.90 -51.65
CA LEU A 477 -9.77 -29.41 -52.25
C LEU A 477 -10.40 -30.55 -51.40
N LYS A 478 -11.73 -30.77 -51.27
CA LYS A 478 -12.98 -29.96 -51.37
C LYS A 478 -14.19 -30.91 -51.06
N SER A 479 -15.28 -30.44 -50.41
CA SER A 479 -16.64 -31.09 -50.38
C SER A 479 -16.73 -32.50 -49.75
N ALA A 480 -17.90 -33.07 -49.37
CA ALA A 480 -19.31 -32.63 -49.21
C ALA A 480 -19.98 -33.61 -48.20
N ALA A 481 -20.75 -33.20 -47.17
CA ALA A 481 -22.18 -32.81 -47.13
C ALA A 481 -23.12 -33.86 -46.45
N ASN A 482 -23.92 -33.37 -45.49
CA ASN A 482 -25.23 -33.83 -45.00
C ASN A 482 -25.52 -35.30 -44.63
N ALA A 483 -25.87 -35.49 -43.35
CA ALA A 483 -27.12 -36.16 -42.95
C ALA A 483 -27.74 -35.44 -41.73
N ASN A 484 -29.05 -35.14 -41.77
CA ASN A 484 -29.80 -34.52 -40.67
C ASN A 484 -30.68 -35.57 -39.98
N PHE A 485 -30.94 -35.42 -38.68
CA PHE A 485 -32.30 -35.65 -38.16
C PHE A 485 -32.61 -34.78 -36.93
N ASN A 486 -33.89 -34.46 -36.74
CA ASN A 486 -34.38 -33.49 -35.73
C ASN A 486 -34.62 -34.13 -34.35
N MET A 487 -34.43 -33.32 -33.30
CA MET A 487 -35.55 -32.96 -32.41
C MET A 487 -35.37 -31.54 -31.85
N ARG A 488 -36.46 -30.89 -31.43
CA ARG A 488 -36.52 -29.45 -31.07
C ARG A 488 -36.65 -29.22 -29.55
N PRO A 489 -36.35 -27.99 -29.05
CA PRO A 489 -36.11 -27.72 -27.64
C PRO A 489 -37.35 -27.24 -26.87
N LEU A 490 -37.21 -27.14 -25.55
CA LEU A 490 -38.02 -26.24 -24.71
C LEU A 490 -37.20 -24.99 -24.35
N LEU A 491 -37.68 -23.84 -24.82
CA LEU A 491 -37.28 -22.50 -24.39
C LEU A 491 -38.26 -22.01 -23.32
N LEU A 492 -37.79 -21.22 -22.35
CA LEU A 492 -38.09 -19.78 -22.31
C LEU A 492 -37.29 -19.04 -21.21
N ASN A 493 -36.61 -17.96 -21.62
CA ASN A 493 -36.58 -16.60 -21.03
C ASN A 493 -36.37 -16.38 -19.50
N THR A 494 -35.70 -15.32 -19.05
CA THR A 494 -35.58 -13.96 -19.63
C THR A 494 -34.15 -13.40 -19.67
N LEU A 495 -33.93 -12.36 -20.50
CA LEU A 495 -32.65 -11.67 -20.71
C LEU A 495 -32.72 -10.17 -20.37
N ARG A 496 -31.57 -9.60 -19.99
CA ARG A 496 -31.14 -8.17 -20.07
C ARG A 496 -31.91 -7.08 -19.29
N ARG A 497 -31.22 -6.52 -18.30
CA ARG A 497 -30.57 -5.19 -18.33
C ARG A 497 -29.60 -5.06 -17.14
N GLY A 498 -28.44 -4.42 -17.21
CA GLY A 498 -27.75 -3.86 -18.39
C GLY A 498 -27.11 -2.49 -18.15
N PHE A 499 -25.99 -2.44 -17.44
CA PHE A 499 -25.00 -1.35 -17.50
C PHE A 499 -23.61 -1.96 -17.43
N ALA A 500 -22.65 -1.40 -18.17
CA ALA A 500 -21.28 -1.90 -18.27
C ALA A 500 -20.29 -0.86 -17.75
N THR A 501 -19.44 -1.27 -16.83
CA THR A 501 -18.23 -0.55 -16.42
C THR A 501 -17.03 -1.36 -16.89
N GLN A 502 -16.38 -0.91 -17.97
CA GLN A 502 -15.11 -1.49 -18.42
C GLN A 502 -13.94 -0.98 -17.56
N ASN A 503 -12.76 -1.57 -17.76
CA ASN A 503 -11.46 -1.14 -17.18
C ASN A 503 -11.23 -1.48 -15.69
N ALA A 504 -11.71 -2.63 -15.22
CA ALA A 504 -11.23 -3.24 -13.98
C ALA A 504 -11.19 -4.79 -13.98
N SER A 505 -12.08 -5.47 -14.70
CA SER A 505 -12.14 -6.94 -14.71
C SER A 505 -11.01 -7.61 -15.50
N SER A 506 -10.47 -6.91 -16.51
CA SER A 506 -9.60 -7.46 -17.56
C SER A 506 -8.26 -8.01 -17.09
N SER A 507 -7.70 -7.53 -15.98
CA SER A 507 -6.45 -8.08 -15.41
C SER A 507 -6.70 -9.36 -14.60
N VAL A 508 -7.69 -9.34 -13.71
CA VAL A 508 -8.01 -10.47 -12.83
C VAL A 508 -8.61 -11.63 -13.64
N GLU A 509 -9.46 -11.36 -14.63
CA GLU A 509 -9.99 -12.39 -15.53
C GLU A 509 -8.88 -13.04 -16.38
N ALA A 510 -7.87 -12.27 -16.82
CA ALA A 510 -6.70 -12.79 -17.54
C ALA A 510 -5.77 -13.61 -16.63
N GLY A 511 -5.49 -13.15 -15.40
CA GLY A 511 -4.69 -13.89 -14.41
C GLY A 511 -5.34 -15.21 -14.01
N ILE A 512 -6.66 -15.21 -13.80
CA ILE A 512 -7.45 -16.43 -13.55
C ILE A 512 -7.37 -17.38 -14.76
N ALA A 513 -7.53 -16.87 -15.98
CA ALA A 513 -7.43 -17.69 -17.20
C ALA A 513 -6.03 -18.27 -17.46
N HIS A 514 -4.97 -17.61 -16.99
CA HIS A 514 -3.59 -18.11 -17.07
C HIS A 514 -3.29 -19.20 -16.02
N VAL A 515 -3.86 -19.09 -14.81
CA VAL A 515 -3.69 -20.09 -13.74
C VAL A 515 -4.55 -21.33 -13.98
N LEU A 516 -5.74 -21.19 -14.55
CA LEU A 516 -6.63 -22.32 -14.88
C LEU A 516 -5.98 -23.27 -15.91
N HIS A 517 -6.19 -24.57 -15.71
CA HIS A 517 -5.77 -25.66 -16.61
C HIS A 517 -4.25 -25.83 -16.82
N THR A 518 -3.40 -25.03 -16.17
CA THR A 518 -1.97 -25.32 -16.07
C THR A 518 -1.74 -26.60 -15.24
N SER A 519 -0.90 -27.49 -15.76
CA SER A 519 -0.52 -28.75 -15.09
C SER A 519 0.97 -29.05 -15.26
N LYS A 520 1.65 -29.45 -14.18
CA LYS A 520 3.09 -29.81 -14.19
C LYS A 520 3.33 -31.21 -13.59
N GLU A 521 4.30 -31.95 -14.12
CA GLU A 521 4.78 -33.19 -13.51
C GLU A 521 6.06 -32.89 -12.71
N ILE A 522 6.03 -33.15 -11.40
CA ILE A 522 7.17 -33.07 -10.50
C ILE A 522 7.70 -34.50 -10.30
N PRO A 523 8.86 -34.86 -10.84
CA PRO A 523 9.50 -36.15 -10.57
C PRO A 523 10.31 -36.10 -9.27
N ASP A 524 10.37 -37.21 -8.53
CA ASP A 524 11.25 -37.35 -7.37
C ASP A 524 11.69 -38.83 -7.19
N HIS A 525 12.64 -39.10 -6.29
CA HIS A 525 13.10 -40.44 -5.93
C HIS A 525 12.77 -40.74 -4.46
N LEU A 526 12.04 -41.82 -4.18
CA LEU A 526 11.68 -42.22 -2.81
C LEU A 526 12.85 -42.88 -2.07
N SER A 527 13.96 -42.15 -1.92
CA SER A 527 15.04 -42.52 -1.02
C SER A 527 14.55 -42.51 0.43
N PRO A 528 15.09 -43.34 1.35
CA PRO A 528 14.63 -43.33 2.74
C PRO A 528 14.90 -42.03 3.51
N THR A 529 15.83 -41.19 3.04
CA THR A 529 16.41 -40.07 3.81
C THR A 529 15.38 -39.00 4.22
N PRO A 530 14.56 -38.41 3.33
CA PRO A 530 13.61 -37.36 3.73
C PRO A 530 12.55 -37.88 4.70
N SER A 531 12.07 -39.12 4.50
CA SER A 531 11.17 -39.80 5.43
C SER A 531 11.81 -40.03 6.80
N HIS A 532 13.09 -40.39 6.86
CA HIS A 532 13.82 -40.55 8.11
C HIS A 532 14.04 -39.19 8.83
N LEU A 533 14.37 -38.13 8.09
CA LEU A 533 14.48 -36.77 8.65
C LEU A 533 13.14 -36.28 9.22
N LEU A 534 12.01 -36.55 8.56
CA LEU A 534 10.69 -36.22 9.11
C LEU A 534 10.37 -37.02 10.39
N ASN A 535 10.77 -38.30 10.45
CA ASN A 535 10.66 -39.10 11.67
C ASN A 535 11.53 -38.55 12.82
N LEU A 536 12.72 -38.02 12.54
CA LEU A 536 13.55 -37.34 13.54
C LEU A 536 12.86 -36.09 14.10
N LEU A 537 12.28 -35.24 13.24
CA LEU A 537 11.53 -34.05 13.67
C LEU A 537 10.27 -34.39 14.49
N PHE A 538 9.75 -35.62 14.35
CA PHE A 538 8.59 -36.12 15.08
C PHE A 538 8.96 -37.00 16.29
N ALA A 539 10.25 -37.26 16.55
CA ALA A 539 10.69 -38.08 17.67
C ALA A 539 10.28 -37.45 19.01
N ASP A 540 10.71 -36.21 19.24
CA ASP A 540 10.48 -35.44 20.47
C ASP A 540 8.98 -35.18 20.77
N ILE A 541 8.14 -35.19 19.72
CA ILE A 541 6.71 -34.89 19.81
C ILE A 541 5.89 -36.12 20.24
N PHE A 542 6.25 -37.30 19.75
CA PHE A 542 5.43 -38.52 19.92
C PHE A 542 6.09 -39.59 20.80
N THR A 543 7.35 -39.40 21.22
CA THR A 543 8.15 -40.42 21.90
C THR A 543 8.56 -39.92 23.28
N SER A 544 7.65 -40.02 24.26
CA SER A 544 7.84 -39.48 25.62
C SER A 544 8.96 -40.13 26.45
N SER A 545 9.69 -41.10 25.87
CA SER A 545 10.93 -41.68 26.39
C SER A 545 11.75 -42.11 25.18
N ALA A 546 12.87 -41.41 24.95
CA ALA A 546 13.76 -41.63 23.82
C ALA A 546 15.21 -41.72 24.32
N ASP A 547 15.55 -42.85 24.94
CA ASP A 547 16.95 -43.15 25.34
C ASP A 547 17.91 -43.17 24.13
N TYR A 548 17.35 -43.35 22.91
CA TYR A 548 18.06 -43.28 21.64
C TYR A 548 17.19 -42.63 20.55
N PRO A 549 17.78 -41.87 19.61
CA PRO A 549 17.05 -41.36 18.44
C PRO A 549 16.57 -42.51 17.54
N PRO A 550 15.53 -42.28 16.70
CA PRO A 550 15.09 -43.27 15.73
C PRO A 550 16.25 -43.66 14.80
N LYS A 551 16.46 -44.95 14.60
CA LYS A 551 17.57 -45.47 13.79
C LYS A 551 17.33 -45.21 12.31
N TYR A 552 18.41 -44.98 11.56
CA TYR A 552 18.36 -44.96 10.10
C TYR A 552 17.89 -46.34 9.59
N PRO A 553 16.97 -46.43 8.62
CA PRO A 553 16.46 -47.71 8.13
C PRO A 553 17.60 -48.56 7.53
N PRO A 554 17.70 -49.86 7.87
CA PRO A 554 18.76 -50.72 7.37
C PRO A 554 18.58 -50.99 5.87
N SER A 555 19.70 -51.13 5.14
CA SER A 555 19.71 -51.49 3.71
C SER A 555 19.33 -52.95 3.44
N SER A 556 19.28 -53.80 4.47
CA SER A 556 18.95 -55.21 4.39
C SER A 556 17.49 -55.49 4.76
N GLY A 557 16.57 -55.34 3.80
CA GLY A 557 15.16 -55.69 3.95
C GLY A 557 14.32 -55.28 2.74
N PRO A 558 13.06 -55.74 2.62
CA PRO A 558 12.14 -55.21 1.64
C PRO A 558 11.82 -53.74 1.97
N ALA A 559 11.86 -52.87 0.96
CA ALA A 559 11.61 -51.44 1.15
C ALA A 559 10.20 -51.18 1.70
N SER A 560 10.14 -50.47 2.83
CA SER A 560 8.88 -50.14 3.50
C SER A 560 8.01 -49.19 2.66
N PRO A 561 6.68 -49.22 2.80
CA PRO A 561 5.82 -48.15 2.33
C PRO A 561 6.26 -46.78 2.88
N LEU A 562 5.99 -45.72 2.12
CA LEU A 562 6.15 -44.33 2.53
C LEU A 562 5.13 -43.99 3.63
N PRO A 563 5.51 -43.61 4.86
CA PRO A 563 4.52 -43.38 5.92
C PRO A 563 3.52 -42.26 5.57
N GLN A 564 2.27 -42.40 6.01
CA GLN A 564 1.21 -41.47 5.60
C GLN A 564 1.50 -40.03 6.05
N GLY A 565 1.43 -39.10 5.10
CA GLY A 565 1.85 -37.70 5.28
C GLY A 565 3.31 -37.41 4.91
N HIS A 566 4.17 -38.42 4.77
CA HIS A 566 5.59 -38.20 4.43
C HIS A 566 5.79 -37.76 2.98
N HIS A 567 4.79 -37.93 2.10
CA HIS A 567 4.80 -37.38 0.73
C HIS A 567 4.93 -35.84 0.66
N LEU A 568 4.76 -35.14 1.78
CA LEU A 568 4.98 -33.69 1.90
C LEU A 568 6.47 -33.33 2.01
N ALA A 569 7.34 -34.28 2.33
CA ALA A 569 8.81 -34.16 2.34
C ALA A 569 9.47 -34.66 1.03
N TYR A 570 8.68 -34.83 -0.03
CA TYR A 570 9.10 -35.17 -1.38
C TYR A 570 8.34 -34.27 -2.37
N PHE A 571 8.76 -34.30 -3.64
CA PHE A 571 8.19 -33.50 -4.72
C PHE A 571 8.23 -31.97 -4.42
N PRO A 572 9.41 -31.42 -4.09
CA PRO A 572 9.58 -30.02 -3.70
C PRO A 572 9.21 -29.03 -4.82
N LEU A 573 9.16 -27.74 -4.46
CA LEU A 573 9.08 -26.66 -5.43
C LEU A 573 10.22 -26.76 -6.45
N GLN A 574 9.93 -26.52 -7.73
CA GLN A 574 10.89 -26.66 -8.84
C GLN A 574 11.50 -25.32 -9.28
N SER A 575 11.10 -24.22 -8.64
CA SER A 575 11.55 -22.87 -8.96
C SER A 575 12.88 -22.56 -8.26
N PRO A 576 13.89 -22.01 -8.96
CA PRO A 576 15.14 -21.59 -8.32
C PRO A 576 14.90 -20.38 -7.41
N PRO A 577 15.77 -20.12 -6.40
CA PRO A 577 15.59 -19.00 -5.47
C PRO A 577 15.48 -17.62 -6.14
N SER A 578 16.09 -17.43 -7.31
CA SER A 578 16.00 -16.20 -8.10
C SER A 578 14.66 -15.98 -8.80
N TRP A 579 13.75 -16.96 -8.78
CA TRP A 579 12.38 -16.89 -9.34
C TRP A 579 11.29 -16.93 -8.28
N LEU A 580 11.66 -16.89 -6.99
CA LEU A 580 10.69 -16.77 -5.89
C LEU A 580 10.18 -15.33 -5.78
N MET A 581 8.97 -15.18 -5.26
CA MET A 581 8.39 -13.88 -4.87
C MET A 581 9.12 -13.34 -3.62
N PRO A 582 8.98 -12.04 -3.29
CA PRO A 582 9.73 -11.43 -2.18
C PRO A 582 9.49 -12.07 -0.79
N ASP A 583 8.36 -12.76 -0.61
CA ASP A 583 8.03 -13.53 0.60
C ASP A 583 8.70 -14.93 0.64
N GLY A 584 9.48 -15.31 -0.37
CA GLY A 584 10.09 -16.63 -0.50
C GLY A 584 9.14 -17.72 -1.02
N THR A 585 7.95 -17.37 -1.53
CA THR A 585 7.06 -18.34 -2.18
C THR A 585 7.30 -18.45 -3.68
N ASP A 586 6.99 -19.62 -4.25
CA ASP A 586 6.89 -19.80 -5.70
C ASP A 586 5.70 -19.01 -6.28
N PRO A 587 5.87 -18.34 -7.44
CA PRO A 587 4.81 -17.61 -8.13
C PRO A 587 3.76 -18.53 -8.78
N ASP A 588 3.99 -19.85 -8.80
CA ASP A 588 3.05 -20.81 -9.38
C ASP A 588 1.67 -20.69 -8.73
N HIS A 589 0.64 -20.67 -9.57
CA HIS A 589 -0.77 -20.52 -9.20
C HIS A 589 -1.14 -19.17 -8.57
N CYS A 590 -0.20 -18.22 -8.44
CA CYS A 590 -0.51 -16.85 -8.06
C CYS A 590 -1.31 -16.17 -9.21
N PRO A 591 -2.48 -15.57 -8.94
CA PRO A 591 -3.29 -14.91 -9.97
C PRO A 591 -2.75 -13.52 -10.35
N GLY A 592 -1.61 -13.10 -9.78
CA GLY A 592 -0.98 -11.80 -10.01
C GLY A 592 -1.41 -10.71 -9.02
N ALA A 593 -0.76 -9.55 -9.14
CA ALA A 593 -1.07 -8.38 -8.32
C ALA A 593 -2.55 -7.96 -8.48
N PRO A 594 -3.25 -7.56 -7.41
CA PRO A 594 -2.71 -7.28 -6.07
C PRO A 594 -2.57 -8.50 -5.16
N PHE A 595 -2.96 -9.71 -5.57
CA PHE A 595 -3.14 -10.88 -4.70
C PHE A 595 -1.84 -11.67 -4.42
N THR A 596 -0.82 -10.98 -3.91
CA THR A 596 0.52 -11.49 -3.59
C THR A 596 0.53 -12.50 -2.43
N ARG A 597 -0.15 -12.21 -1.32
CA ARG A 597 -0.04 -12.95 -0.05
C ARG A 597 -0.71 -14.32 -0.11
N ARG A 598 0.07 -15.40 0.06
CA ARG A 598 -0.37 -16.80 -0.15
C ARG A 598 -0.63 -17.57 1.16
N LEU A 599 -1.90 -17.89 1.44
CA LEU A 599 -2.29 -18.70 2.60
C LEU A 599 -2.73 -20.13 2.23
N TRP A 600 -2.24 -21.12 2.99
CA TRP A 600 -2.78 -22.48 2.97
C TRP A 600 -4.08 -22.55 3.78
N ALA A 601 -5.23 -22.57 3.12
CA ALA A 601 -6.53 -22.48 3.78
C ALA A 601 -7.14 -23.84 4.18
N GLY A 602 -6.64 -24.94 3.63
CA GLY A 602 -7.12 -26.31 3.92
C GLY A 602 -6.78 -27.28 2.80
N GLY A 603 -7.45 -28.43 2.81
CA GLY A 603 -7.31 -29.45 1.77
C GLY A 603 -7.99 -30.76 2.12
N GLU A 604 -7.74 -31.78 1.32
CA GLU A 604 -8.00 -33.17 1.67
C GLU A 604 -6.97 -34.10 1.04
N VAL A 605 -6.75 -35.28 1.65
CA VAL A 605 -5.89 -36.33 1.12
C VAL A 605 -6.63 -37.67 1.09
N ARG A 606 -6.43 -38.44 0.03
CA ARG A 606 -6.99 -39.77 -0.22
C ARG A 606 -5.85 -40.75 -0.47
N PHE A 607 -5.83 -41.85 0.25
CA PHE A 607 -4.92 -42.98 0.01
C PHE A 607 -5.71 -44.08 -0.70
N ARG A 608 -5.39 -44.34 -1.97
CA ARG A 608 -6.07 -45.38 -2.77
C ARG A 608 -5.64 -46.77 -2.32
N GLU A 609 -6.30 -47.81 -2.81
CA GLU A 609 -5.97 -49.19 -2.44
C GLU A 609 -4.67 -49.63 -3.11
N GLY A 610 -3.80 -50.36 -2.39
CA GLY A 610 -2.46 -50.69 -2.88
C GLY A 610 -1.50 -49.50 -3.00
N TRP A 611 -1.79 -48.36 -2.34
CA TRP A 611 -0.90 -47.20 -2.35
C TRP A 611 0.46 -47.51 -1.71
N GLU A 612 0.48 -48.44 -0.75
CA GLU A 612 1.67 -48.99 -0.10
C GLU A 612 2.66 -49.62 -1.08
N ASP A 613 2.16 -50.23 -2.16
CA ASP A 613 2.98 -50.87 -3.20
C ASP A 613 3.51 -49.88 -4.23
N VAL A 614 2.78 -48.79 -4.47
CA VAL A 614 3.14 -47.76 -5.46
C VAL A 614 4.07 -46.68 -4.88
N LEU A 615 4.02 -46.42 -3.57
CA LEU A 615 4.89 -45.47 -2.87
C LEU A 615 5.73 -46.18 -1.80
N ARG A 616 6.80 -46.87 -2.23
CA ARG A 616 7.80 -47.54 -1.36
C ARG A 616 9.09 -46.73 -1.26
N LEU A 617 9.80 -46.83 -0.13
CA LEU A 617 11.10 -46.20 0.12
C LEU A 617 12.27 -47.01 -0.50
N ASP A 618 12.14 -47.37 -1.78
CA ASP A 618 13.11 -48.19 -2.53
C ASP A 618 14.08 -47.37 -3.39
N GLY A 619 14.01 -46.03 -3.33
CA GLY A 619 14.83 -45.12 -4.14
C GLY A 619 14.35 -44.94 -5.58
N ARG A 620 13.26 -45.58 -6.03
CA ARG A 620 12.80 -45.47 -7.43
C ARG A 620 12.21 -44.08 -7.74
N ARG A 621 12.23 -43.75 -9.03
CA ARG A 621 11.63 -42.52 -9.56
C ARG A 621 10.10 -42.64 -9.58
N VAL A 622 9.44 -41.69 -8.94
CA VAL A 622 7.99 -41.50 -8.87
C VAL A 622 7.61 -40.14 -9.44
N GLY A 623 6.32 -39.93 -9.72
CA GLY A 623 5.80 -38.67 -10.24
C GLY A 623 4.66 -38.12 -9.38
N CYS A 624 4.62 -36.80 -9.25
CA CYS A 624 3.48 -36.04 -8.76
C CYS A 624 2.98 -35.14 -9.89
N VAL A 625 1.77 -35.39 -10.39
CA VAL A 625 1.10 -34.49 -11.33
C VAL A 625 0.31 -33.48 -10.52
N GLU A 626 0.66 -32.20 -10.67
CA GLU A 626 0.01 -31.07 -10.02
C GLU A 626 -0.80 -30.28 -11.07
N SER A 627 -2.08 -30.02 -10.78
CA SER A 627 -3.04 -29.43 -11.73
C SER A 627 -4.08 -28.55 -11.04
N VAL A 628 -4.33 -27.35 -11.56
CA VAL A 628 -5.43 -26.48 -11.11
C VAL A 628 -6.75 -26.94 -11.71
N GLU A 629 -7.74 -27.23 -10.86
CA GLU A 629 -9.09 -27.62 -11.30
C GLU A 629 -10.13 -26.50 -11.15
N ASP A 630 -9.98 -25.59 -10.19
CA ASP A 630 -10.91 -24.47 -9.99
C ASP A 630 -10.19 -23.23 -9.42
N VAL A 631 -10.64 -22.05 -9.84
CA VAL A 631 -10.16 -20.74 -9.37
C VAL A 631 -11.38 -19.83 -9.18
N ARG A 632 -11.62 -19.40 -7.93
CA ARG A 632 -12.82 -18.61 -7.57
C ARG A 632 -12.43 -17.32 -6.85
N ALA A 633 -12.77 -16.17 -7.42
CA ALA A 633 -12.68 -14.89 -6.72
C ALA A 633 -13.92 -14.69 -5.83
N GLU A 634 -13.74 -14.59 -4.51
CA GLU A 634 -14.83 -14.32 -3.56
C GLU A 634 -14.38 -13.43 -2.40
N LYS A 635 -15.19 -12.40 -2.05
CA LYS A 635 -14.99 -11.53 -0.87
C LYS A 635 -13.59 -10.91 -0.77
N GLY A 636 -13.06 -10.42 -1.90
CA GLY A 636 -11.74 -9.79 -1.97
C GLY A 636 -10.55 -10.75 -1.82
N ARG A 637 -10.73 -12.02 -2.21
CA ARG A 637 -9.70 -13.07 -2.17
C ARG A 637 -9.85 -13.97 -3.39
N VAL A 638 -8.74 -14.52 -3.88
CA VAL A 638 -8.78 -15.58 -4.91
C VAL A 638 -8.51 -16.91 -4.25
N TRP A 639 -9.42 -17.86 -4.43
CA TRP A 639 -9.29 -19.23 -3.97
C TRP A 639 -8.84 -20.11 -5.14
N VAL A 640 -7.82 -20.94 -4.94
CA VAL A 640 -7.32 -21.88 -5.95
C VAL A 640 -7.43 -23.29 -5.37
N GLU A 641 -8.16 -24.16 -6.07
CA GLU A 641 -8.24 -25.59 -5.77
C GLU A 641 -7.27 -26.36 -6.67
N LEU A 642 -6.20 -26.84 -6.05
CA LEU A 642 -5.04 -27.46 -6.69
C LEU A 642 -5.02 -28.95 -6.33
N TRP A 643 -4.97 -29.84 -7.32
CA TRP A 643 -4.82 -31.28 -7.07
C TRP A 643 -3.40 -31.75 -7.36
N ARG A 644 -2.85 -32.54 -6.44
CA ARG A 644 -1.59 -33.28 -6.58
C ARG A 644 -1.88 -34.76 -6.57
N ARG A 645 -1.47 -35.45 -7.63
CA ARG A 645 -1.74 -36.86 -7.88
C ARG A 645 -0.40 -37.61 -7.93
N TYR A 646 -0.19 -38.50 -6.98
CA TYR A 646 1.08 -39.17 -6.74
C TYR A 646 1.04 -40.62 -7.23
N GLY A 647 2.09 -41.08 -7.91
CA GLY A 647 2.20 -42.48 -8.35
C GLY A 647 3.52 -42.80 -9.03
N ALA A 648 3.59 -43.96 -9.69
CA ALA A 648 4.71 -44.26 -10.59
C ALA A 648 4.80 -43.20 -11.70
N SER A 649 6.02 -42.82 -12.11
CA SER A 649 6.20 -41.91 -13.24
C SER A 649 5.60 -42.54 -14.51
N SER A 650 4.93 -41.72 -15.34
CA SER A 650 3.91 -42.08 -16.36
C SER A 650 2.48 -42.41 -15.86
N ALA A 651 2.31 -43.06 -14.69
CA ALA A 651 0.97 -43.45 -14.20
C ALA A 651 0.23 -42.30 -13.50
N ALA A 652 0.96 -41.38 -12.86
CA ALA A 652 0.45 -40.34 -11.96
C ALA A 652 -0.63 -39.37 -12.52
N GLY A 653 -0.91 -39.39 -13.83
CA GLY A 653 -2.03 -38.63 -14.40
C GLY A 653 -2.73 -39.23 -15.63
N ARG A 654 -2.23 -40.30 -16.27
CA ARG A 654 -2.79 -40.85 -17.53
C ARG A 654 -2.71 -42.38 -17.72
N GLY A 655 -2.28 -43.14 -16.70
CA GLY A 655 -2.19 -44.61 -16.78
C GLY A 655 -3.44 -45.33 -16.24
N GLU A 656 -3.69 -46.56 -16.70
CA GLU A 656 -4.89 -47.36 -16.37
C GLU A 656 -5.09 -47.62 -14.86
N SER A 657 -4.01 -47.65 -14.08
CA SER A 657 -4.05 -47.85 -12.62
C SER A 657 -4.46 -46.59 -11.82
N GLY A 658 -4.33 -45.41 -12.42
CA GLY A 658 -4.54 -44.12 -11.73
C GLY A 658 -3.48 -43.79 -10.66
N PRO A 659 -3.72 -42.72 -9.86
CA PRO A 659 -2.82 -42.29 -8.80
C PRO A 659 -3.00 -43.09 -7.50
N ALA A 660 -1.91 -43.30 -6.77
CA ALA A 660 -1.89 -43.99 -5.48
C ALA A 660 -2.33 -43.09 -4.32
N VAL A 661 -1.97 -41.81 -4.36
CA VAL A 661 -2.43 -40.78 -3.41
C VAL A 661 -2.92 -39.57 -4.17
N GLU A 662 -4.04 -38.99 -3.72
CA GLU A 662 -4.60 -37.76 -4.27
C GLU A 662 -4.74 -36.73 -3.15
N GLU A 663 -4.07 -35.60 -3.27
CA GLU A 663 -4.14 -34.48 -2.34
C GLU A 663 -4.77 -33.27 -3.05
N ARG A 664 -5.88 -32.75 -2.53
CA ARG A 664 -6.41 -31.44 -2.94
C ARG A 664 -5.95 -30.40 -1.94
N ARG A 665 -5.24 -29.37 -2.40
CA ARG A 665 -4.83 -28.19 -1.63
C ARG A 665 -5.78 -27.04 -1.93
N THR A 666 -6.21 -26.33 -0.89
CA THR A 666 -6.99 -25.09 -1.04
C THR A 666 -6.09 -23.91 -0.67
N LEU A 667 -5.57 -23.23 -1.68
CA LEU A 667 -4.82 -21.99 -1.50
C LEU A 667 -5.79 -20.80 -1.50
N ALA A 668 -5.47 -19.77 -0.72
CA ALA A 668 -6.16 -18.50 -0.74
C ALA A 668 -5.12 -17.38 -0.89
N PHE A 669 -5.24 -16.61 -1.95
CA PHE A 669 -4.44 -15.43 -2.24
C PHE A 669 -5.20 -14.17 -1.81
N LEU A 670 -4.50 -13.28 -1.12
CA LEU A 670 -5.05 -12.06 -0.52
C LEU A 670 -4.29 -10.84 -1.06
N PRO A 671 -4.96 -9.68 -1.18
CA PRO A 671 -4.27 -8.45 -1.52
C PRO A 671 -3.32 -8.00 -0.39
N ASP A 672 -2.25 -7.29 -0.76
CA ASP A 672 -1.47 -6.49 0.18
C ASP A 672 -2.34 -5.39 0.79
N VAL A 673 -2.59 -5.48 2.11
CA VAL A 673 -3.29 -4.43 2.87
C VAL A 673 -2.80 -4.39 4.32
N ASP A 674 -2.69 -3.16 4.83
CA ASP A 674 -2.29 -2.79 6.18
C ASP A 674 -3.05 -3.53 7.28
N VAL A 675 -2.32 -4.05 8.27
CA VAL A 675 -2.87 -5.14 9.11
C VAL A 675 -3.58 -4.63 10.37
N SER A 676 -4.82 -4.17 10.16
CA SER A 676 -5.77 -3.81 11.22
C SER A 676 -7.10 -4.61 11.14
N GLY A 677 -7.01 -5.86 10.69
CA GLY A 677 -8.16 -6.79 10.72
C GLY A 677 -8.58 -7.11 12.16
N PRO A 678 -9.89 -7.12 12.49
CA PRO A 678 -10.34 -7.45 13.84
C PRO A 678 -10.01 -8.91 14.18
N ALA A 679 -9.50 -9.14 15.39
CA ALA A 679 -9.16 -10.47 15.90
C ALA A 679 -10.33 -11.45 15.69
N ARG A 680 -10.08 -12.53 14.94
CA ARG A 680 -11.11 -13.56 14.68
C ARG A 680 -11.57 -14.16 16.00
N ARG A 681 -12.89 -14.15 16.26
CA ARG A 681 -13.45 -14.80 17.46
C ARG A 681 -13.10 -16.29 17.45
N SER A 682 -12.36 -16.69 18.47
CA SER A 682 -12.02 -18.08 18.81
C SER A 682 -13.22 -19.02 18.67
N LEU A 683 -13.07 -20.07 17.86
CA LEU A 683 -14.10 -21.09 17.67
C LEU A 683 -13.82 -22.27 18.59
N LYS A 684 -14.43 -22.29 19.78
CA LYS A 684 -14.26 -23.40 20.72
C LYS A 684 -14.82 -24.72 20.17
N ALA A 685 -14.14 -25.83 20.48
CA ALA A 685 -14.58 -27.16 20.08
C ALA A 685 -15.95 -27.49 20.69
N PRO A 686 -16.89 -28.08 19.94
CA PRO A 686 -18.23 -28.42 20.44
C PRO A 686 -18.25 -29.66 21.33
N HIS A 687 -17.16 -30.43 21.35
CA HIS A 687 -17.04 -31.74 22.00
C HIS A 687 -15.66 -31.88 22.66
N LYS A 688 -15.55 -32.73 23.68
CA LYS A 688 -14.24 -33.12 24.25
C LYS A 688 -13.54 -34.14 23.33
N PRO A 689 -12.20 -34.14 23.26
CA PRO A 689 -11.45 -35.18 22.55
C PRO A 689 -11.58 -36.55 23.25
N THR A 690 -11.41 -37.61 22.47
CA THR A 690 -11.18 -38.99 22.96
C THR A 690 -9.69 -39.24 23.20
N ALA A 691 -8.84 -38.65 22.36
CA ALA A 691 -7.39 -38.63 22.52
C ALA A 691 -6.85 -37.24 22.14
N SER A 692 -5.85 -36.75 22.87
CA SER A 692 -5.23 -35.44 22.63
C SER A 692 -3.72 -35.49 22.84
N LEU A 693 -2.98 -34.66 22.09
CA LEU A 693 -1.53 -34.51 22.19
C LEU A 693 -1.17 -33.02 22.14
N THR A 694 -0.55 -32.53 23.21
CA THR A 694 -0.16 -31.12 23.39
C THR A 694 1.32 -30.95 23.11
N LEU A 695 1.70 -29.92 22.34
CA LEU A 695 3.09 -29.59 22.02
C LEU A 695 3.28 -28.09 21.74
N THR A 696 4.50 -27.59 21.92
CA THR A 696 4.87 -26.20 21.61
C THR A 696 5.84 -26.17 20.43
N PRO A 697 5.44 -25.70 19.22
CA PRO A 697 6.32 -25.68 18.06
C PRO A 697 7.51 -24.74 18.28
N THR A 698 8.72 -25.24 18.07
CA THR A 698 9.96 -24.46 18.20
C THR A 698 10.42 -23.93 16.85
N GLN A 699 11.21 -22.85 16.84
CA GLN A 699 11.75 -22.32 15.58
C GLN A 699 12.65 -23.35 14.88
N ASN A 700 13.34 -24.22 15.63
CA ASN A 700 14.12 -25.33 15.07
C ASN A 700 13.24 -26.32 14.30
N LEU A 701 12.05 -26.66 14.82
CA LEU A 701 11.08 -27.52 14.12
C LEU A 701 10.61 -26.85 12.82
N LEU A 702 10.25 -25.56 12.88
CA LEU A 702 9.80 -24.81 11.70
C LEU A 702 10.90 -24.68 10.65
N THR A 703 12.11 -24.29 11.03
CA THR A 703 13.25 -24.12 10.11
C THR A 703 13.67 -25.44 9.48
N ASN A 704 13.76 -26.52 10.25
CA ASN A 704 14.12 -27.84 9.70
C ASN A 704 13.02 -28.41 8.79
N PHE A 705 11.73 -28.21 9.12
CA PHE A 705 10.63 -28.61 8.23
C PHE A 705 10.61 -27.77 6.94
N SER A 706 10.93 -26.47 7.02
CA SER A 706 11.06 -25.58 5.86
C SER A 706 12.18 -26.06 4.92
N ALA A 707 13.35 -26.39 5.47
CA ALA A 707 14.47 -26.94 4.70
C ALA A 707 14.13 -28.31 4.07
N LEU A 708 13.52 -29.21 4.85
CA LEU A 708 13.13 -30.56 4.41
C LEU A 708 12.05 -30.55 3.30
N THR A 709 11.18 -29.54 3.27
CA THR A 709 10.12 -29.40 2.26
C THR A 709 10.45 -28.43 1.12
N TYR A 710 11.67 -27.88 1.11
CA TYR A 710 12.13 -26.82 0.20
C TYR A 710 11.15 -25.64 0.12
N ASN A 711 10.73 -25.16 1.28
CA ASN A 711 9.75 -24.09 1.45
C ASN A 711 10.40 -22.87 2.11
N ALA A 712 10.76 -21.87 1.31
CA ALA A 712 11.48 -20.67 1.77
C ALA A 712 10.56 -19.54 2.28
N HIS A 713 9.25 -19.79 2.43
CA HIS A 713 8.26 -18.77 2.77
C HIS A 713 8.55 -18.10 4.13
N ALA A 714 8.87 -16.80 4.08
CA ALA A 714 9.42 -15.99 5.17
C ALA A 714 8.55 -15.98 6.43
N ILE A 715 7.22 -16.10 6.30
CA ILE A 715 6.28 -16.18 7.43
C ILE A 715 6.56 -17.32 8.43
N HIS A 716 7.35 -18.33 8.02
CA HIS A 716 7.76 -19.47 8.85
C HIS A 716 9.17 -19.31 9.46
N LEU A 717 9.95 -18.35 8.98
CA LEU A 717 11.40 -18.26 9.18
C LEU A 717 11.83 -16.93 9.81
N ASP A 718 11.21 -15.82 9.39
CA ASP A 718 11.52 -14.47 9.87
C ASP A 718 10.36 -13.88 10.70
N PRO A 719 10.57 -13.62 12.01
CA PRO A 719 9.62 -12.92 12.86
C PRO A 719 9.30 -11.48 12.39
N ALA A 720 10.22 -10.79 11.69
CA ALA A 720 9.97 -9.44 11.20
C ALA A 720 9.00 -9.44 10.01
N TRP A 721 9.20 -10.32 9.02
CA TRP A 721 8.23 -10.57 7.95
C TRP A 721 6.86 -11.00 8.50
N ALA A 722 6.84 -11.93 9.46
CA ALA A 722 5.60 -12.35 10.10
C ALA A 722 4.87 -11.15 10.78
N ALA A 723 5.61 -10.28 11.47
CA ALA A 723 5.05 -9.08 12.09
C ALA A 723 4.54 -8.05 11.06
N GLN A 724 5.22 -7.86 9.93
CA GLN A 724 4.76 -7.04 8.80
C GLN A 724 3.45 -7.58 8.20
N GLU A 725 3.31 -8.89 8.10
CA GLU A 725 2.06 -9.56 7.73
C GLU A 725 0.99 -9.59 8.84
N GLY A 726 1.31 -9.03 10.02
CA GLY A 726 0.43 -8.82 11.17
C GLY A 726 0.31 -10.00 12.13
N HIS A 727 1.30 -10.88 12.12
CA HIS A 727 1.38 -12.06 12.97
C HIS A 727 2.36 -11.86 14.13
N PRO A 728 1.95 -12.12 15.39
CA PRO A 728 2.78 -11.87 16.58
C PRO A 728 3.96 -12.84 16.77
N ALA A 729 4.15 -13.81 15.87
CA ALA A 729 5.24 -14.77 15.79
C ALA A 729 5.23 -15.45 14.41
N THR A 730 6.30 -16.17 14.06
CA THR A 730 6.34 -17.06 12.88
C THR A 730 5.24 -18.13 12.94
N LEU A 731 4.71 -18.49 11.77
CA LEU A 731 3.57 -19.41 11.64
C LEU A 731 4.00 -20.87 11.51
N VAL A 732 3.20 -21.78 12.07
CA VAL A 732 3.28 -23.22 11.78
C VAL A 732 2.73 -23.49 10.37
N HIS A 733 3.44 -24.32 9.59
CA HIS A 733 3.05 -24.65 8.21
C HIS A 733 1.75 -25.48 8.18
N GLY A 734 0.85 -25.18 7.24
CA GLY A 734 -0.31 -26.04 6.94
C GLY A 734 0.05 -27.50 6.64
N PRO A 735 1.10 -27.78 5.84
CA PRO A 735 1.66 -29.12 5.67
C PRO A 735 2.19 -29.77 6.95
N LEU A 736 2.79 -29.00 7.87
CA LEU A 736 3.29 -29.53 9.15
C LEU A 736 2.12 -29.96 10.04
N SER A 737 1.05 -29.16 10.11
CA SER A 737 -0.20 -29.55 10.79
C SER A 737 -0.84 -30.80 10.17
N LEU A 738 -0.84 -30.93 8.83
CA LEU A 738 -1.32 -32.13 8.13
C LEU A 738 -0.48 -33.38 8.48
N ALA A 739 0.85 -33.27 8.40
CA ALA A 739 1.77 -34.37 8.70
C ALA A 739 1.66 -34.82 10.16
N LEU A 740 1.61 -33.89 11.12
CA LEU A 740 1.42 -34.19 12.55
C LEU A 740 0.07 -34.88 12.81
N VAL A 741 -1.01 -34.43 12.17
CA VAL A 741 -2.33 -35.06 12.31
C VAL A 741 -2.36 -36.48 11.73
N LEU A 742 -1.78 -36.71 10.55
CA LEU A 742 -1.69 -38.06 9.97
C LEU A 742 -0.82 -39.00 10.82
N ALA A 743 0.28 -38.48 11.38
CA ALA A 743 1.17 -39.21 12.29
C ALA A 743 0.53 -39.49 13.67
N PHE A 744 -0.45 -38.67 14.09
CA PHE A 744 -1.24 -38.92 15.31
C PHE A 744 -2.38 -39.91 15.05
N LEU A 745 -3.11 -39.76 13.93
CA LEU A 745 -4.16 -40.68 13.48
C LEU A 745 -3.63 -42.12 13.33
N ASN A 746 -2.49 -42.31 12.66
CA ASN A 746 -1.91 -43.65 12.48
C ASN A 746 -1.46 -44.29 13.82
N ARG A 747 -1.03 -43.49 14.81
CA ARG A 747 -0.73 -44.00 16.16
C ARG A 747 -1.99 -44.35 16.97
N GLN A 748 -3.08 -43.60 16.80
CA GLN A 748 -4.35 -43.81 17.52
C GLN A 748 -5.32 -44.76 16.80
N GLY A 749 -5.06 -45.12 15.55
CA GLY A 749 -5.95 -45.93 14.69
C GLY A 749 -6.15 -47.38 15.13
N LYS A 750 -5.44 -47.87 16.15
CA LYS A 750 -5.53 -49.26 16.66
C LYS A 750 -5.29 -50.31 15.55
N GLY A 751 -4.31 -50.08 14.67
CA GLY A 751 -3.99 -50.92 13.51
C GLY A 751 -4.63 -50.51 12.18
N GLN A 752 -5.48 -49.47 12.18
CA GLN A 752 -6.09 -48.92 10.95
C GLN A 752 -5.20 -47.85 10.28
N SER A 753 -5.19 -47.82 8.94
CA SER A 753 -4.57 -46.77 8.13
C SER A 753 -5.58 -45.67 7.77
N VAL A 754 -5.11 -44.47 7.42
CA VAL A 754 -6.02 -43.38 6.98
C VAL A 754 -6.38 -43.59 5.51
N ARG A 755 -7.68 -43.75 5.21
CA ARG A 755 -8.21 -43.80 3.84
C ARG A 755 -8.45 -42.39 3.29
N TRP A 756 -8.95 -41.50 4.14
CA TRP A 756 -9.24 -40.10 3.78
C TRP A 756 -9.07 -39.17 4.99
N TYR A 757 -8.60 -37.95 4.75
CA TYR A 757 -8.65 -36.86 5.71
C TYR A 757 -8.91 -35.53 5.00
N GLY A 758 -10.01 -34.86 5.34
CA GLY A 758 -10.35 -33.52 4.84
C GLY A 758 -10.32 -32.48 5.96
N TYR A 759 -9.73 -31.31 5.71
CA TYR A 759 -9.43 -30.31 6.75
C TYR A 759 -9.45 -28.85 6.25
N ARG A 760 -9.62 -27.93 7.20
CA ARG A 760 -9.63 -26.49 6.97
C ARG A 760 -8.91 -25.75 8.09
N ASN A 761 -8.07 -24.79 7.70
CA ASN A 761 -7.38 -23.89 8.59
C ASN A 761 -8.30 -22.68 8.85
N LEU A 762 -8.63 -22.43 10.12
CA LEU A 762 -9.60 -21.43 10.57
C LEU A 762 -8.91 -20.22 11.21
N ALA A 763 -7.81 -20.46 11.93
CA ALA A 763 -6.91 -19.47 12.51
C ALA A 763 -5.45 -19.93 12.34
N PRO A 764 -4.46 -19.02 12.36
CA PRO A 764 -3.05 -19.37 12.38
C PRO A 764 -2.64 -20.07 13.68
N LEU A 765 -1.59 -20.87 13.61
CA LEU A 765 -0.86 -21.47 14.72
C LEU A 765 0.55 -20.87 14.76
N TYR A 766 1.11 -20.67 15.95
CA TYR A 766 2.30 -19.83 16.16
C TYR A 766 3.47 -20.59 16.78
N CYS A 767 4.69 -20.24 16.37
CA CYS A 767 5.92 -20.66 17.03
C CYS A 767 5.98 -20.15 18.49
N GLY A 768 6.54 -20.95 19.39
CA GLY A 768 6.68 -20.63 20.80
C GLY A 768 5.38 -20.64 21.60
N ARG A 769 4.26 -21.06 20.99
CA ARG A 769 2.95 -21.16 21.65
C ARG A 769 2.47 -22.60 21.70
N GLU A 770 1.74 -22.95 22.74
CA GLU A 770 1.18 -24.30 22.89
C GLU A 770 0.06 -24.55 21.88
N MET A 771 0.04 -25.75 21.30
CA MET A 771 -1.08 -26.24 20.50
C MET A 771 -1.41 -27.70 20.86
N THR A 772 -2.70 -28.05 20.84
CA THR A 772 -3.17 -29.41 21.17
C THR A 772 -3.88 -30.03 19.98
N LEU A 773 -3.34 -31.13 19.46
CA LEU A 773 -4.01 -31.98 18.49
C LEU A 773 -5.09 -32.79 19.20
N CYS A 774 -6.31 -32.80 18.66
CA CYS A 774 -7.47 -33.44 19.25
C CYS A 774 -8.14 -34.39 18.24
N LEU A 775 -8.38 -35.63 18.69
CA LEU A 775 -9.09 -36.67 17.96
C LEU A 775 -10.30 -37.14 18.76
N ARG A 776 -11.43 -37.38 18.07
CA ARG A 776 -12.61 -38.00 18.65
C ARG A 776 -13.19 -39.04 17.70
N GLU A 777 -13.35 -40.26 18.19
CA GLU A 777 -14.04 -41.33 17.47
C GLU A 777 -15.54 -40.99 17.39
N LYS A 778 -16.09 -40.89 16.18
CA LYS A 778 -17.48 -40.42 15.93
C LYS A 778 -18.43 -41.56 15.60
N GLU A 779 -18.01 -42.41 14.67
CA GLU A 779 -18.73 -43.60 14.18
C GLU A 779 -17.71 -44.71 13.97
N ALA A 780 -18.07 -45.94 14.35
CA ALA A 780 -17.31 -47.13 14.04
C ALA A 780 -18.24 -48.15 13.38
N SER A 781 -17.74 -48.75 12.31
CA SER A 781 -18.38 -49.77 11.48
C SER A 781 -17.38 -50.90 11.22
N GLU A 782 -17.86 -52.04 10.76
CA GLU A 782 -17.02 -53.17 10.37
C GLU A 782 -16.05 -52.72 9.24
N GLY A 783 -14.74 -52.79 9.48
CA GLY A 783 -13.70 -52.32 8.55
C GLY A 783 -13.43 -50.81 8.49
N GLU A 784 -14.32 -49.92 8.96
CA GLU A 784 -14.19 -48.45 8.81
C GLU A 784 -14.51 -47.69 10.11
N ARG A 785 -13.68 -46.70 10.49
CA ARG A 785 -13.98 -45.73 11.57
C ARG A 785 -13.84 -44.28 11.10
N LYS A 786 -14.69 -43.41 11.63
CA LYS A 786 -14.72 -41.97 11.31
C LYS A 786 -14.38 -41.13 12.54
N TRP A 787 -13.58 -40.10 12.33
CA TRP A 787 -13.02 -39.24 13.37
C TRP A 787 -13.37 -37.78 13.13
N ASP A 788 -13.86 -37.11 14.18
CA ASP A 788 -13.76 -35.64 14.26
C ASP A 788 -12.32 -35.28 14.63
N VAL A 789 -11.72 -34.33 13.93
CA VAL A 789 -10.30 -33.94 14.11
C VAL A 789 -10.20 -32.42 14.25
N TRP A 790 -9.41 -31.93 15.20
CA TRP A 790 -9.12 -30.50 15.30
C TRP A 790 -7.77 -30.24 15.96
N ILE A 791 -7.27 -29.01 15.85
CA ILE A 791 -6.13 -28.51 16.61
C ILE A 791 -6.57 -27.27 17.37
N GLU A 792 -6.37 -27.26 18.68
CA GLU A 792 -6.60 -26.11 19.56
C GLU A 792 -5.31 -25.29 19.70
N GLY A 793 -5.41 -23.95 19.64
CA GLY A 793 -4.30 -23.03 19.90
C GLY A 793 -4.20 -22.60 21.37
N ASP A 794 -3.30 -21.66 21.66
CA ASP A 794 -3.02 -21.12 23.01
C ASP A 794 -4.21 -20.42 23.68
N ASP A 795 -5.24 -20.06 22.92
CA ASP A 795 -6.51 -19.49 23.39
C ASP A 795 -7.61 -20.54 23.68
N GLY A 796 -7.34 -21.83 23.43
CA GLY A 796 -8.32 -22.91 23.45
C GLY A 796 -9.33 -22.85 22.29
N GLY A 797 -8.96 -22.21 21.18
CA GLY A 797 -9.75 -22.10 19.95
C GLY A 797 -9.31 -23.11 18.89
N MET A 798 -10.28 -23.68 18.15
CA MET A 798 -9.98 -24.52 16.97
C MET A 798 -9.30 -23.69 15.88
N ALA A 799 -7.98 -23.83 15.77
CA ALA A 799 -7.19 -23.27 14.68
C ALA A 799 -7.29 -24.10 13.40
N VAL A 800 -7.37 -25.43 13.52
CA VAL A 800 -7.64 -26.37 12.41
C VAL A 800 -8.86 -27.21 12.76
N LYS A 801 -9.70 -27.51 11.76
CA LYS A 801 -10.81 -28.47 11.87
C LYS A 801 -10.83 -29.40 10.66
N GLY A 802 -11.03 -30.69 10.88
CA GLY A 802 -11.19 -31.69 9.83
C GLY A 802 -12.00 -32.91 10.27
N THR A 803 -12.06 -33.87 9.36
CA THR A 803 -12.70 -35.18 9.55
C THR A 803 -11.88 -36.24 8.82
N ALA A 804 -11.61 -37.36 9.47
CA ALA A 804 -10.85 -38.47 8.88
C ALA A 804 -11.68 -39.76 8.83
N THR A 805 -11.36 -40.60 7.85
CA THR A 805 -11.80 -42.00 7.77
C THR A 805 -10.57 -42.89 7.83
N THR A 806 -10.54 -43.82 8.78
CA THR A 806 -9.55 -44.90 8.86
C THR A 806 -10.19 -46.24 8.51
N VAL A 807 -9.42 -47.13 7.89
CA VAL A 807 -9.84 -48.48 7.52
C VAL A 807 -8.86 -49.51 8.06
N ASP A 808 -9.30 -50.73 8.29
CA ASP A 808 -8.39 -51.83 8.64
C ASP A 808 -7.30 -51.99 7.57
N GLY A 809 -6.05 -52.18 8.00
CA GLY A 809 -4.92 -52.37 7.08
C GLY A 809 -5.02 -53.68 6.31
N VAL A 810 -4.60 -53.65 5.05
CA VAL A 810 -4.51 -54.82 4.14
C VAL A 810 -3.20 -55.59 4.39
#